data_AF-A0A2G9M2M4-F1
#
_entry.id   AF-A0A2G9M2M4-F1
#
_cell.length_a   1.000
_cell.length_b   1.000
_cell.length_c   1.000
_cell.angle_alpha   90.00
_cell.angle_beta   90.00
_cell.angle_gamma   90.00
#
_symmetry.space_group_name_H-M   'P 1'
#
loop_
_entity.id
_entity.type
_entity.pdbx_description
1 polymer ?
#
loop_
_entity_poly.entity_id
_entity_poly.type
_entity_poly.pdbx_seq_one_letter_code
_entity_poly.pdbx_strand_id
1 'polypeptide(L)'
;MDEKQLDLEGRLEQQAVQSRVYIFSKVGYDTCYFNPEAYQNVLRFIAQDKEATGLIVDGTLTRLDRPEYLNDDLTYWNKSKEECLEETDRVPNREQYSSMLERQLAILERRLTEIKTEAPHLEKVVLSVDSDDLQFTVSAMLNELLLRKRLEIDDEISGLKEKRDQFRKEYGDYRKEWESLTRSKGSPNRRGSLKRRMNDRQQKMENIDHDITEKFSEKNLFREKKVRPAHQYFTAQFVAELYGRYQAVCDRAGVQLVTNQKVLDFNGLVIDYAHSRHSTWAAMRSTPARLLASVHGKTKSLEDIDVILESGHHGVGYKQLQKLHDCPAETNFKDQSSYDPKIGEKTITLVTALPFEDQEKISRFVRGEEATRMSAGKPLGTRRHSVIDRFNRGSVSGITVISKNEDGIIGTEWIQYQNFVDGSALQQLEDYHVIVASSDEHIGSPEENPLVRDGLIEVFKSPAGTFRGRPAHHSGFISGGDTAEANSRSWNHRYHFKRSPQEVLAENIELLSNWKPENKEEVLKLILQKTNDAMGGSVESMQVILDWVADYYSSFLDQSLDRSRLQCAHVSVTGNHADGVLRDLGLRETDFFVQRLKGRGIEVYEVGKSDYYHDPQKPESRVFVGGYSSARIIQIPDYGKSIDSDALFGPVNLIVQHDPHGSGFSGLVGAARNSDADLALAGHTHENWVKLDSSGPNTFRVAYRLGTLQGVSPTEKSYASSVPRTACGHKMIMPQPGHFYEEALPAGYLRDLGMKNLQRKIEQKMEQGLGDAA
;
A
#
# COMPACT_ATOMS: atom_id res chain seq x y z
N MET A 1 12.79 1.27 45.21
CA MET A 1 12.37 1.09 43.81
C MET A 1 10.87 1.23 43.79
N ASP A 2 10.40 2.24 43.07
CA ASP A 2 8.99 2.65 43.02
C ASP A 2 8.24 1.76 42.02
N GLU A 3 7.01 1.34 42.33
CA GLU A 3 6.21 0.43 41.46
C GLU A 3 5.99 1.01 40.05
N LYS A 4 6.11 2.33 39.89
CA LYS A 4 6.06 3.02 38.58
C LYS A 4 7.33 2.87 37.74
N GLN A 5 8.48 2.60 38.34
CA GLN A 5 9.72 2.31 37.62
C GLN A 5 9.72 0.88 37.08
N LEU A 6 9.19 -0.06 37.86
CA LEU A 6 8.97 -1.45 37.43
C LEU A 6 7.93 -1.58 36.31
N ASP A 7 6.92 -0.70 36.28
CA ASP A 7 5.90 -0.67 35.20
C ASP A 7 6.42 0.01 33.90
N LEU A 8 7.47 0.84 34.00
CA LEU A 8 8.18 1.40 32.82
C LEU A 8 9.23 0.41 32.27
N GLU A 9 9.98 -0.26 33.14
CA GLU A 9 10.93 -1.30 32.73
C GLU A 9 10.21 -2.55 32.19
N GLY A 10 9.06 -2.92 32.77
CA GLY A 10 8.22 -4.02 32.27
C GLY A 10 7.51 -3.75 30.93
N ARG A 11 7.43 -2.48 30.50
CA ARG A 11 6.93 -2.08 29.17
C ARG A 11 8.03 -1.95 28.11
N LEU A 12 9.30 -1.98 28.51
CA LEU A 12 10.46 -1.82 27.62
C LEU A 12 11.14 -3.16 27.23
N GLU A 13 10.67 -4.29 27.74
CA GLU A 13 11.14 -5.64 27.35
C GLU A 13 10.05 -6.57 26.81
N GLN A 14 8.95 -6.04 26.26
CA GLN A 14 8.21 -6.77 25.24
C GLN A 14 8.89 -6.48 23.91
N GLN A 15 9.89 -7.30 23.53
CA GLN A 15 10.36 -7.33 22.14
C GLN A 15 9.12 -7.47 21.25
N ALA A 16 8.88 -6.47 20.39
CA ALA A 16 7.72 -6.48 19.52
C ALA A 16 7.79 -7.74 18.66
N VAL A 17 6.72 -8.53 18.66
CA VAL A 17 6.69 -9.75 17.86
C VAL A 17 6.68 -9.35 16.39
N GLN A 18 7.61 -9.92 15.63
CA GLN A 18 7.67 -9.70 14.18
C GLN A 18 6.34 -10.15 13.55
N SER A 19 5.76 -9.30 12.72
CA SER A 19 4.49 -9.59 12.05
C SER A 19 4.61 -9.33 10.56
N ARG A 20 4.01 -10.19 9.74
CA ARG A 20 3.96 -10.04 8.29
C ARG A 20 2.59 -10.44 7.75
N VAL A 21 1.95 -9.51 7.06
CA VAL A 21 0.59 -9.64 6.56
C VAL A 21 0.57 -9.53 5.05
N TYR A 22 0.02 -10.53 4.40
CA TYR A 22 -0.18 -10.57 2.95
C TYR A 22 -1.50 -9.91 2.58
N ILE A 23 -1.52 -9.13 1.50
CA ILE A 23 -2.72 -8.47 0.98
C ILE A 23 -3.07 -9.05 -0.38
N PHE A 24 -4.19 -9.77 -0.42
CA PHE A 24 -4.73 -10.42 -1.60
C PHE A 24 -5.98 -9.67 -2.07
N SER A 25 -5.79 -8.61 -2.84
CA SER A 25 -6.86 -7.70 -3.23
C SER A 25 -7.33 -7.94 -4.66
N LYS A 26 -8.64 -7.74 -4.91
CA LYS A 26 -9.29 -7.83 -6.24
C LYS A 26 -9.00 -9.14 -6.98
N VAL A 27 -9.04 -10.26 -6.27
CA VAL A 27 -8.66 -11.58 -6.81
C VAL A 27 -9.66 -12.13 -7.83
N GLY A 28 -10.97 -11.86 -7.66
CA GLY A 28 -12.02 -12.31 -8.58
C GLY A 28 -11.99 -13.82 -8.90
N TYR A 29 -12.22 -14.68 -7.89
CA TYR A 29 -12.13 -16.15 -8.01
C TYR A 29 -13.06 -16.77 -9.05
N ASP A 30 -14.11 -16.04 -9.40
CA ASP A 30 -15.22 -16.45 -10.25
C ASP A 30 -15.17 -15.78 -11.63
N THR A 31 -14.06 -15.12 -11.95
CA THR A 31 -13.86 -14.45 -13.24
C THR A 31 -13.38 -15.41 -14.32
N CYS A 32 -13.69 -15.12 -15.58
CA CYS A 32 -13.16 -15.85 -16.74
C CYS A 32 -11.65 -15.63 -16.95
N TYR A 33 -11.09 -14.58 -16.37
CA TYR A 33 -9.66 -14.27 -16.40
C TYR A 33 -8.92 -14.66 -15.12
N PHE A 34 -9.56 -15.38 -14.18
CA PHE A 34 -8.87 -15.96 -13.04
C PHE A 34 -7.79 -16.96 -13.50
N ASN A 35 -6.63 -16.94 -12.85
CA ASN A 35 -5.54 -17.86 -13.13
C ASN A 35 -5.33 -18.79 -11.92
N PRO A 36 -5.83 -20.03 -11.96
CA PRO A 36 -5.69 -20.97 -10.85
C PRO A 36 -4.24 -21.31 -10.55
N GLU A 37 -3.36 -21.37 -11.55
CA GLU A 37 -1.96 -21.74 -11.36
C GLU A 37 -1.19 -20.64 -10.63
N ALA A 38 -1.32 -19.38 -11.07
CA ALA A 38 -0.72 -18.25 -10.37
C ALA A 38 -1.23 -18.12 -8.93
N TYR A 39 -2.53 -18.34 -8.71
CA TYR A 39 -3.12 -18.40 -7.36
C TYR A 39 -2.48 -19.48 -6.49
N GLN A 40 -2.31 -20.69 -7.01
CA GLN A 40 -1.67 -21.79 -6.26
C GLN A 40 -0.19 -21.48 -5.95
N ASN A 41 0.52 -20.83 -6.88
CA ASN A 41 1.89 -20.39 -6.64
C ASN A 41 1.95 -19.33 -5.53
N VAL A 42 0.99 -18.40 -5.44
CA VAL A 42 0.88 -17.47 -4.30
C VAL A 42 0.67 -18.22 -2.98
N LEU A 43 -0.22 -19.21 -2.93
CA LEU A 43 -0.45 -19.98 -1.70
C LEU A 43 0.81 -20.72 -1.24
N ARG A 44 1.51 -21.38 -2.17
CA ARG A 44 2.78 -22.06 -1.89
C ARG A 44 3.86 -21.10 -1.43
N PHE A 45 3.89 -19.90 -2.01
CA PHE A 45 4.82 -18.85 -1.62
C PHE A 45 4.56 -18.39 -0.18
N ILE A 46 3.30 -18.12 0.19
CA ILE A 46 2.91 -17.79 1.56
C ILE A 46 3.25 -18.97 2.50
N ALA A 47 3.00 -20.21 2.08
CA ALA A 47 3.33 -21.41 2.85
C ALA A 47 4.83 -21.54 3.19
N GLN A 48 5.72 -21.01 2.34
CA GLN A 48 7.16 -21.01 2.55
C GLN A 48 7.63 -19.91 3.53
N ASP A 49 6.84 -18.85 3.72
CA ASP A 49 7.19 -17.71 4.58
C ASP A 49 6.76 -17.95 6.03
N LYS A 50 7.69 -18.44 6.85
CA LYS A 50 7.43 -18.76 8.26
C LYS A 50 7.16 -17.54 9.14
N GLU A 51 7.49 -16.34 8.67
CA GLU A 51 7.25 -15.09 9.40
C GLU A 51 5.85 -14.52 9.08
N ALA A 52 5.08 -15.15 8.18
CA ALA A 52 3.73 -14.72 7.85
C ALA A 52 2.75 -14.98 9.01
N THR A 53 2.13 -13.92 9.51
CA THR A 53 1.17 -13.96 10.63
C THR A 53 -0.27 -13.82 10.16
N GLY A 54 -0.51 -13.19 9.00
CA GLY A 54 -1.86 -13.01 8.51
C GLY A 54 -2.04 -12.75 7.02
N LEU A 55 -3.29 -12.78 6.61
CA LEU A 55 -3.73 -12.56 5.23
C LEU A 55 -5.03 -11.75 5.20
N ILE A 56 -5.06 -10.68 4.42
CA ILE A 56 -6.29 -9.95 4.09
C ILE A 56 -6.67 -10.31 2.65
N VAL A 57 -7.87 -10.84 2.46
CA VAL A 57 -8.45 -11.18 1.16
C VAL A 57 -9.59 -10.21 0.86
N ASP A 58 -9.59 -9.63 -0.34
CA ASP A 58 -10.54 -8.58 -0.72
C ASP A 58 -10.95 -8.72 -2.20
N GLY A 59 -12.17 -8.27 -2.53
CA GLY A 59 -12.67 -8.24 -3.90
C GLY A 59 -12.69 -9.63 -4.55
N THR A 60 -13.17 -10.63 -3.81
CA THR A 60 -13.08 -12.05 -4.19
C THR A 60 -14.12 -12.51 -5.20
N LEU A 61 -15.24 -11.80 -5.32
CA LEU A 61 -16.37 -12.16 -6.18
C LEU A 61 -16.71 -11.05 -7.15
N THR A 62 -17.13 -11.46 -8.34
CA THR A 62 -17.48 -10.57 -9.45
C THR A 62 -18.96 -10.26 -9.44
N ARG A 63 -19.34 -9.10 -9.98
CA ARG A 63 -20.73 -8.69 -10.08
C ARG A 63 -21.55 -9.64 -10.97
N LEU A 64 -22.73 -10.04 -10.50
CA LEU A 64 -23.56 -11.02 -11.21
C LEU A 64 -24.27 -10.47 -12.45
N ASP A 65 -24.52 -9.17 -12.52
CA ASP A 65 -25.22 -8.52 -13.64
C ASP A 65 -24.33 -8.31 -14.87
N ARG A 66 -23.14 -8.91 -14.88
CA ARG A 66 -22.20 -8.93 -16.01
C ARG A 66 -21.70 -10.35 -16.27
N PRO A 67 -22.56 -11.23 -16.84
CA PRO A 67 -22.19 -12.61 -17.12
C PRO A 67 -21.03 -12.74 -18.12
N GLU A 68 -20.66 -11.68 -18.84
CA GLU A 68 -19.48 -11.66 -19.72
C GLU A 68 -18.14 -11.77 -18.98
N TYR A 69 -18.05 -11.39 -17.70
CA TYR A 69 -16.83 -11.49 -16.90
C TYR A 69 -16.76 -12.73 -16.02
N LEU A 70 -17.88 -13.46 -15.88
CA LEU A 70 -17.97 -14.65 -15.04
C LEU A 70 -17.39 -15.87 -15.76
N ASN A 71 -16.87 -16.81 -14.97
CA ASN A 71 -16.39 -18.09 -15.46
C ASN A 71 -17.56 -19.00 -15.93
N ASP A 72 -17.21 -20.18 -16.44
CA ASP A 72 -18.18 -21.13 -17.00
C ASP A 72 -19.05 -21.83 -15.94
N ASP A 73 -18.64 -21.83 -14.66
CA ASP A 73 -19.44 -22.41 -13.57
C ASP A 73 -20.73 -21.60 -13.30
N LEU A 74 -20.68 -20.30 -13.60
CA LEU A 74 -21.75 -19.34 -13.34
C LEU A 74 -22.55 -18.95 -14.58
N THR A 75 -22.13 -19.41 -15.76
CA THR A 75 -22.74 -18.99 -17.02
C THR A 75 -23.08 -20.20 -17.91
N TYR A 76 -24.00 -19.99 -18.85
CA TYR A 76 -24.47 -21.04 -19.77
C TYR A 76 -23.85 -20.90 -21.17
N TRP A 77 -22.84 -20.03 -21.34
CA TRP A 77 -22.37 -19.64 -22.67
C TRP A 77 -21.59 -20.72 -23.43
N ASN A 78 -20.95 -21.64 -22.70
CA ASN A 78 -20.25 -22.79 -23.30
C ASN A 78 -21.08 -24.07 -23.30
N LYS A 79 -22.33 -23.98 -22.82
CA LYS A 79 -23.27 -25.09 -22.82
C LYS A 79 -23.97 -25.17 -24.18
N SER A 80 -24.21 -26.39 -24.66
CA SER A 80 -25.05 -26.67 -25.82
C SER A 80 -26.46 -26.11 -25.63
N LYS A 81 -27.22 -26.02 -26.72
CA LYS A 81 -28.62 -25.56 -26.68
C LYS A 81 -29.44 -26.47 -25.76
N GLU A 82 -29.20 -27.77 -25.82
CA GLU A 82 -29.85 -28.79 -25.01
C GLU A 82 -29.53 -28.58 -23.52
N GLU A 83 -28.27 -28.38 -23.16
CA GLU A 83 -27.86 -28.09 -21.78
C GLU A 83 -28.41 -26.75 -21.28
N CYS A 84 -28.51 -25.73 -22.14
CA CYS A 84 -29.14 -24.45 -21.80
C CYS A 84 -30.64 -24.61 -21.51
N LEU A 85 -31.35 -25.42 -22.30
CA LEU A 85 -32.77 -25.70 -22.11
C LEU A 85 -32.98 -26.50 -20.82
N GLU A 86 -32.19 -27.54 -20.59
CA GLU A 86 -32.25 -28.33 -19.34
C GLU A 86 -32.00 -27.46 -18.09
N GLU A 87 -31.04 -26.55 -18.14
CA GLU A 87 -30.77 -25.64 -17.03
C GLU A 87 -31.86 -24.58 -16.85
N THR A 88 -32.43 -24.07 -17.94
CA THR A 88 -33.56 -23.13 -17.89
C THR A 88 -34.80 -23.80 -17.28
N ASP A 89 -34.99 -25.09 -17.55
CA ASP A 89 -36.06 -25.89 -16.95
C ASP A 89 -35.81 -26.18 -15.46
N ARG A 90 -34.52 -26.33 -15.06
CA ARG A 90 -34.12 -26.56 -13.66
C ARG A 90 -34.17 -25.31 -12.79
N VAL A 91 -33.72 -24.18 -13.31
CA VAL A 91 -33.62 -22.90 -12.59
C VAL A 91 -34.56 -21.90 -13.24
N PRO A 92 -35.73 -21.64 -12.63
CA PRO A 92 -36.64 -20.60 -13.11
C PRO A 92 -35.89 -19.27 -13.26
N ASN A 93 -36.14 -18.53 -14.34
CA ASN A 93 -35.46 -17.23 -14.60
C ASN A 93 -35.41 -16.30 -13.37
N ARG A 94 -36.47 -16.31 -12.55
CA ARG A 94 -36.63 -15.52 -11.32
C ARG A 94 -35.76 -15.91 -10.12
N GLU A 95 -35.00 -17.01 -10.24
CA GLU A 95 -34.12 -17.56 -9.20
C GLU A 95 -32.67 -17.60 -9.67
N GLN A 96 -32.37 -17.04 -10.85
CA GLN A 96 -31.04 -17.08 -11.46
C GLN A 96 -29.99 -16.40 -10.61
N TYR A 97 -30.20 -15.15 -10.16
CA TYR A 97 -29.19 -14.48 -9.32
C TYR A 97 -28.98 -15.18 -7.98
N SER A 98 -30.03 -15.74 -7.38
CA SER A 98 -29.91 -16.52 -6.14
C SER A 98 -29.07 -17.78 -6.35
N SER A 99 -29.33 -18.53 -7.43
CA SER A 99 -28.56 -19.73 -7.79
C SER A 99 -27.11 -19.41 -8.13
N MET A 100 -26.87 -18.33 -8.88
CA MET A 100 -25.51 -17.87 -9.21
C MET A 100 -24.76 -17.44 -7.94
N LEU A 101 -25.41 -16.72 -7.02
CA LEU A 101 -24.79 -16.33 -5.75
C LEU A 101 -24.44 -17.56 -4.88
N GLU A 102 -25.28 -18.58 -4.85
CA GLU A 102 -24.96 -19.84 -4.15
C GLU A 102 -23.68 -20.49 -4.71
N ARG A 103 -23.55 -20.55 -6.04
CA ARG A 103 -22.34 -21.05 -6.70
C ARG A 103 -21.12 -20.17 -6.41
N GLN A 104 -21.26 -18.84 -6.44
CA GLN A 104 -20.18 -17.91 -6.07
C GLN A 104 -19.71 -18.13 -4.63
N LEU A 105 -20.64 -18.28 -3.68
CA LEU A 105 -20.31 -18.54 -2.28
C LEU A 105 -19.65 -19.91 -2.09
N ALA A 106 -20.04 -20.93 -2.86
CA ALA A 106 -19.36 -22.23 -2.83
C ALA A 106 -17.92 -22.15 -3.37
N ILE A 107 -17.69 -21.37 -4.45
CA ILE A 107 -16.34 -21.08 -4.95
C ILE A 107 -15.52 -20.37 -3.87
N LEU A 108 -16.09 -19.34 -3.23
CA LEU A 108 -15.43 -18.60 -2.16
C LEU A 108 -15.07 -19.51 -0.99
N GLU A 109 -16.01 -20.32 -0.50
CA GLU A 109 -15.77 -21.27 0.60
C GLU A 109 -14.62 -22.22 0.31
N ARG A 110 -14.60 -22.79 -0.90
CA ARG A 110 -13.51 -23.65 -1.36
C ARG A 110 -12.17 -22.91 -1.31
N ARG A 111 -12.09 -21.69 -1.84
CA ARG A 111 -10.84 -20.90 -1.87
C ARG A 111 -10.36 -20.47 -0.48
N LEU A 112 -11.28 -20.12 0.42
CA LEU A 112 -10.92 -19.81 1.81
C LEU A 112 -10.41 -21.05 2.56
N THR A 113 -11.01 -22.22 2.29
CA THR A 113 -10.55 -23.49 2.85
C THR A 113 -9.18 -23.88 2.31
N GLU A 114 -8.92 -23.68 1.01
CA GLU A 114 -7.60 -23.88 0.39
C GLU A 114 -6.54 -23.02 1.08
N ILE A 115 -6.81 -21.72 1.30
CA ILE A 115 -5.89 -20.83 2.04
C ILE A 115 -5.53 -21.40 3.42
N LYS A 116 -6.52 -21.82 4.21
CA LYS A 116 -6.28 -22.37 5.55
C LYS A 116 -5.58 -23.73 5.53
N THR A 117 -5.72 -24.48 4.45
CA THR A 117 -5.09 -25.80 4.28
C THR A 117 -3.62 -25.65 3.87
N GLU A 118 -3.33 -24.78 2.90
CA GLU A 118 -1.98 -24.57 2.36
C GLU A 118 -1.11 -23.71 3.29
N ALA A 119 -1.71 -22.74 3.99
CA ALA A 119 -1.00 -21.87 4.93
C ALA A 119 -1.61 -21.96 6.35
N PRO A 120 -1.51 -23.13 7.01
CA PRO A 120 -2.14 -23.37 8.31
C PRO A 120 -1.48 -22.56 9.45
N HIS A 121 -0.25 -22.11 9.24
CA HIS A 121 0.52 -21.31 10.20
C HIS A 121 0.01 -19.87 10.32
N LEU A 122 -0.79 -19.38 9.36
CA LEU A 122 -1.40 -18.05 9.44
C LEU A 122 -2.37 -17.99 10.62
N GLU A 123 -2.03 -17.17 11.62
CA GLU A 123 -2.82 -16.96 12.82
C GLU A 123 -4.18 -16.36 12.47
N LYS A 124 -4.19 -15.39 11.54
CA LYS A 124 -5.39 -14.62 11.20
C LYS A 124 -5.57 -14.45 9.70
N VAL A 125 -6.70 -14.95 9.20
CA VAL A 125 -7.17 -14.69 7.84
C VAL A 125 -8.42 -13.84 7.90
N VAL A 126 -8.45 -12.76 7.12
CA VAL A 126 -9.55 -11.80 7.06
C VAL A 126 -10.11 -11.76 5.65
N LEU A 127 -11.43 -11.89 5.51
CA LEU A 127 -12.15 -11.61 4.27
C LEU A 127 -12.83 -10.24 4.38
N SER A 128 -12.47 -9.31 3.50
CA SER A 128 -13.24 -8.09 3.27
C SER A 128 -14.19 -8.26 2.09
N VAL A 129 -15.47 -7.97 2.31
CA VAL A 129 -16.52 -8.10 1.29
C VAL A 129 -17.02 -6.75 0.77
N ASP A 130 -16.64 -5.67 1.44
CA ASP A 130 -17.00 -4.31 1.08
C ASP A 130 -16.33 -3.98 -0.26
N SER A 131 -17.00 -4.21 -1.39
CA SER A 131 -16.40 -4.15 -2.75
C SER A 131 -17.35 -3.54 -3.77
N ASP A 132 -16.80 -2.94 -4.84
CA ASP A 132 -17.61 -2.37 -5.95
C ASP A 132 -18.60 -3.42 -6.49
N ASP A 133 -18.10 -4.63 -6.68
CA ASP A 133 -18.83 -5.74 -7.31
C ASP A 133 -19.97 -6.25 -6.43
N LEU A 134 -19.76 -6.35 -5.11
CA LEU A 134 -20.83 -6.72 -4.18
C LEU A 134 -21.97 -5.70 -4.21
N GLN A 135 -21.68 -4.40 -4.25
CA GLN A 135 -22.71 -3.37 -4.31
C GLN A 135 -23.55 -3.45 -5.59
N PHE A 136 -22.93 -3.76 -6.72
CA PHE A 136 -23.64 -3.96 -7.97
C PHE A 136 -24.49 -5.23 -7.95
N THR A 137 -23.98 -6.33 -7.40
CA THR A 137 -24.74 -7.56 -7.18
C THR A 137 -25.96 -7.30 -6.28
N VAL A 138 -25.77 -6.63 -5.15
CA VAL A 138 -26.85 -6.23 -4.24
C VAL A 138 -27.91 -5.42 -4.98
N SER A 139 -27.51 -4.43 -5.77
CA SER A 139 -28.44 -3.61 -6.53
C SER A 139 -29.21 -4.42 -7.58
N ALA A 140 -28.57 -5.38 -8.25
CA ALA A 140 -29.21 -6.20 -9.28
C ALA A 140 -30.25 -7.16 -8.66
N MET A 141 -29.85 -7.86 -7.60
CA MET A 141 -30.72 -8.81 -6.88
C MET A 141 -31.91 -8.11 -6.23
N LEU A 142 -31.69 -6.97 -5.57
CA LEU A 142 -32.78 -6.20 -4.97
C LEU A 142 -33.79 -5.73 -6.03
N ASN A 143 -33.30 -5.22 -7.17
CA ASN A 143 -34.19 -4.80 -8.26
C ASN A 143 -35.05 -5.96 -8.77
N GLU A 144 -34.47 -7.15 -8.94
CA GLU A 144 -35.24 -8.34 -9.34
C GLU A 144 -36.31 -8.72 -8.30
N LEU A 145 -35.95 -8.74 -7.01
CA LEU A 145 -36.88 -9.05 -5.92
C LEU A 145 -38.05 -8.05 -5.87
N LEU A 146 -37.77 -6.75 -6.03
CA LEU A 146 -38.80 -5.71 -6.05
C LEU A 146 -39.72 -5.85 -7.29
N LEU A 147 -39.15 -6.16 -8.46
CA LEU A 147 -39.91 -6.43 -9.69
C LEU A 147 -40.81 -7.66 -9.52
N ARG A 148 -40.29 -8.73 -8.92
CA ARG A 148 -41.04 -9.95 -8.64
C ARG A 148 -42.22 -9.68 -7.72
N LYS A 149 -42.00 -9.01 -6.58
CA LYS A 149 -43.09 -8.67 -5.66
C LYS A 149 -44.17 -7.82 -6.32
N ARG A 150 -43.77 -6.91 -7.20
CA ARG A 150 -44.71 -6.12 -8.00
C ARG A 150 -45.52 -6.99 -8.96
N LEU A 151 -44.91 -7.95 -9.65
CA LEU A 151 -45.61 -8.86 -10.56
C LEU A 151 -46.59 -9.77 -9.81
N GLU A 152 -46.20 -10.29 -8.64
CA GLU A 152 -47.09 -11.07 -7.76
C GLU A 152 -48.34 -10.27 -7.37
N ILE A 153 -48.18 -8.99 -6.99
CA ILE A 153 -49.32 -8.11 -6.68
C ILE A 153 -50.15 -7.79 -7.93
N ASP A 154 -49.53 -7.65 -9.10
CA ASP A 154 -50.23 -7.43 -10.37
C ASP A 154 -51.10 -8.64 -10.77
N ASP A 155 -50.63 -9.85 -10.52
CA ASP A 155 -51.40 -11.09 -10.72
C ASP A 155 -52.57 -11.18 -9.73
N GLU A 156 -52.35 -10.84 -8.46
CA GLU A 156 -53.41 -10.77 -7.44
C GLU A 156 -54.49 -9.74 -7.81
N ILE A 157 -54.10 -8.55 -8.25
CA ILE A 157 -55.02 -7.50 -8.74
C ILE A 157 -55.80 -8.00 -9.95
N SER A 158 -55.15 -8.72 -10.87
CA SER A 158 -55.81 -9.28 -12.06
C SER A 158 -56.84 -10.32 -11.67
N GLY A 159 -56.52 -11.24 -10.76
CA GLY A 159 -57.47 -12.22 -10.22
C GLY A 159 -58.64 -11.57 -9.47
N LEU A 160 -58.41 -10.47 -8.74
CA LEU A 160 -59.48 -9.69 -8.11
C LEU A 160 -60.39 -9.01 -9.15
N LYS A 161 -59.82 -8.44 -10.22
CA LYS A 161 -60.59 -7.85 -11.32
C LYS A 161 -61.45 -8.89 -12.04
N GLU A 162 -60.92 -10.08 -12.31
CA GLU A 162 -61.67 -11.18 -12.91
C GLU A 162 -62.86 -11.61 -12.04
N LYS A 163 -62.64 -11.77 -10.71
CA LYS A 163 -63.72 -12.05 -9.75
C LYS A 163 -64.78 -10.95 -9.71
N ARG A 164 -64.36 -9.68 -9.74
CA ARG A 164 -65.27 -8.53 -9.80
C ARG A 164 -66.11 -8.56 -11.08
N ASP A 165 -65.48 -8.82 -12.22
CA ASP A 165 -66.16 -8.85 -13.51
C ASP A 165 -67.16 -10.03 -13.59
N GLN A 166 -66.84 -11.17 -12.96
CA GLN A 166 -67.80 -12.28 -12.76
C GLN A 166 -69.00 -11.84 -11.93
N PHE A 167 -68.80 -11.21 -10.78
CA PHE A 167 -69.90 -10.71 -9.95
C PHE A 167 -70.71 -9.61 -10.64
N ARG A 168 -70.07 -8.77 -11.46
CA ARG A 168 -70.74 -7.77 -12.29
C ARG A 168 -71.65 -8.41 -13.33
N LYS A 169 -71.21 -9.51 -13.95
CA LYS A 169 -72.02 -10.30 -14.88
C LYS A 169 -73.22 -10.92 -14.17
N GLU A 170 -73.01 -11.59 -13.03
CA GLU A 170 -74.09 -12.17 -12.23
C GLU A 170 -75.11 -11.11 -11.75
N TYR A 171 -74.62 -9.95 -11.30
CA TYR A 171 -75.48 -8.81 -10.95
C TYR A 171 -76.33 -8.35 -12.14
N GLY A 172 -75.71 -8.26 -13.33
CA GLY A 172 -76.40 -7.92 -14.57
C GLY A 172 -77.48 -8.94 -14.95
N ASP A 173 -77.20 -10.23 -14.78
CA ASP A 173 -78.15 -11.31 -15.06
C ASP A 173 -79.32 -11.30 -14.06
N TYR A 174 -79.05 -11.14 -12.75
CA TYR A 174 -80.09 -10.97 -11.73
C TYR A 174 -80.94 -9.73 -11.97
N ARG A 175 -80.32 -8.62 -12.41
CA ARG A 175 -81.02 -7.39 -12.75
C ARG A 175 -81.96 -7.59 -13.93
N LYS A 176 -81.52 -8.24 -15.00
CA LYS A 176 -82.36 -8.57 -16.16
C LYS A 176 -83.53 -9.48 -15.77
N GLU A 177 -83.28 -10.51 -14.96
CA GLU A 177 -84.35 -11.41 -14.46
C GLU A 177 -85.34 -10.63 -13.58
N TRP A 178 -84.85 -9.76 -12.70
CA TRP A 178 -85.68 -8.92 -11.83
C TRP A 178 -86.53 -7.92 -12.64
N GLU A 179 -85.97 -7.25 -13.64
CA GLU A 179 -86.68 -6.33 -14.53
C GLU A 179 -87.77 -7.07 -15.34
N SER A 180 -87.46 -8.26 -15.87
CA SER A 180 -88.42 -9.13 -16.57
C SER A 180 -89.59 -9.58 -15.68
N LEU A 181 -89.28 -10.05 -14.46
CA LEU A 181 -90.28 -10.41 -13.44
C LEU A 181 -91.12 -9.22 -12.99
N THR A 182 -90.55 -8.01 -13.01
CA THR A 182 -91.24 -6.77 -12.65
C THR A 182 -92.29 -6.40 -13.69
N ARG A 183 -91.94 -6.53 -14.98
CA ARG A 183 -92.86 -6.29 -16.11
C ARG A 183 -93.99 -7.31 -16.21
N SER A 184 -93.76 -8.57 -15.85
CA SER A 184 -94.74 -9.66 -15.97
C SER A 184 -95.66 -9.91 -14.76
N LYS A 185 -95.65 -9.03 -13.73
CA LYS A 185 -96.39 -9.22 -12.46
C LYS A 185 -96.08 -10.55 -11.72
N GLY A 186 -94.84 -11.05 -11.81
CA GLY A 186 -94.41 -12.27 -11.11
C GLY A 186 -94.38 -12.17 -9.57
N SER A 187 -94.24 -13.33 -8.89
CA SER A 187 -94.34 -13.48 -7.42
C SER A 187 -93.47 -12.49 -6.60
N PRO A 188 -94.04 -11.79 -5.59
CA PRO A 188 -93.32 -10.85 -4.72
C PRO A 188 -92.13 -11.46 -3.98
N ASN A 189 -92.25 -12.71 -3.54
CA ASN A 189 -91.18 -13.41 -2.81
C ASN A 189 -89.95 -13.64 -3.69
N ARG A 190 -90.16 -13.94 -4.97
CA ARG A 190 -89.08 -14.15 -5.94
C ARG A 190 -88.38 -12.84 -6.30
N ARG A 191 -89.13 -11.73 -6.41
CA ARG A 191 -88.56 -10.38 -6.56
C ARG A 191 -87.72 -9.95 -5.36
N GLY A 192 -88.21 -10.22 -4.14
CA GLY A 192 -87.48 -9.96 -2.90
C GLY A 192 -86.18 -10.76 -2.80
N SER A 193 -86.20 -12.04 -3.20
CA SER A 193 -85.01 -12.91 -3.27
C SER A 193 -83.95 -12.37 -4.24
N LEU A 194 -84.34 -12.00 -5.46
CA LEU A 194 -83.44 -11.43 -6.47
C LEU A 194 -82.83 -10.09 -6.01
N LYS A 195 -83.62 -9.22 -5.38
CA LYS A 195 -83.12 -7.95 -4.84
C LYS A 195 -82.08 -8.17 -3.72
N ARG A 196 -82.28 -9.16 -2.85
CA ARG A 196 -81.26 -9.56 -1.86
C ARG A 196 -79.99 -10.07 -2.52
N ARG A 197 -80.09 -10.91 -3.56
CA ARG A 197 -78.93 -11.41 -4.32
C ARG A 197 -78.18 -10.30 -5.04
N MET A 198 -78.89 -9.31 -5.60
CA MET A 198 -78.28 -8.12 -6.21
C MET A 198 -77.51 -7.30 -5.16
N ASN A 199 -78.11 -7.03 -4.00
CA ASN A 199 -77.44 -6.30 -2.92
C ASN A 199 -76.21 -7.05 -2.39
N ASP A 200 -76.29 -8.38 -2.22
CA ASP A 200 -75.15 -9.22 -1.83
C ASP A 200 -74.01 -9.15 -2.86
N ARG A 201 -74.32 -9.22 -4.16
CA ARG A 201 -73.30 -9.08 -5.21
C ARG A 201 -72.72 -7.67 -5.28
N GLN A 202 -73.53 -6.64 -5.05
CA GLN A 202 -73.04 -5.26 -4.97
C GLN A 202 -72.05 -5.08 -3.82
N GLN A 203 -72.39 -5.55 -2.62
CA GLN A 203 -71.49 -5.50 -1.46
C GLN A 203 -70.18 -6.26 -1.72
N LYS A 204 -70.26 -7.43 -2.36
CA LYS A 204 -69.06 -8.20 -2.72
C LYS A 204 -68.17 -7.50 -3.75
N MET A 205 -68.75 -6.77 -4.71
CA MET A 205 -67.98 -5.94 -5.64
C MET A 205 -67.30 -4.77 -4.92
N GLU A 206 -68.01 -4.09 -4.02
CA GLU A 206 -67.46 -2.97 -3.23
C GLU A 206 -66.28 -3.43 -2.35
N ASN A 207 -66.38 -4.62 -1.73
CA ASN A 207 -65.27 -5.22 -0.97
C ASN A 207 -64.07 -5.53 -1.89
N ILE A 208 -64.30 -6.08 -3.09
CA ILE A 208 -63.21 -6.35 -4.03
C ILE A 208 -62.56 -5.06 -4.52
N ASP A 209 -63.32 -4.00 -4.79
CA ASP A 209 -62.76 -2.70 -5.18
C ASP A 209 -61.91 -2.08 -4.04
N HIS A 210 -62.28 -2.32 -2.78
CA HIS A 210 -61.46 -1.99 -1.62
C HIS A 210 -60.14 -2.81 -1.61
N ASP A 211 -60.21 -4.13 -1.73
CA ASP A 211 -59.04 -5.01 -1.78
C ASP A 211 -58.09 -4.63 -2.93
N ILE A 212 -58.63 -4.30 -4.12
CA ILE A 212 -57.86 -3.81 -5.26
C ILE A 212 -57.13 -2.51 -4.89
N THR A 213 -57.78 -1.59 -4.19
CA THR A 213 -57.20 -0.30 -3.77
C THR A 213 -56.08 -0.50 -2.74
N GLU A 214 -56.27 -1.40 -1.78
CA GLU A 214 -55.22 -1.78 -0.83
C GLU A 214 -54.01 -2.39 -1.56
N LYS A 215 -54.26 -3.32 -2.49
CA LYS A 215 -53.20 -3.94 -3.30
C LYS A 215 -52.48 -2.95 -4.20
N PHE A 216 -53.16 -1.96 -4.76
CA PHE A 216 -52.50 -0.86 -5.48
C PHE A 216 -51.62 -0.01 -4.56
N SER A 217 -52.05 0.21 -3.32
CA SER A 217 -51.26 0.94 -2.32
C SER A 217 -50.02 0.16 -1.93
N GLU A 218 -50.15 -1.15 -1.70
CA GLU A 218 -49.05 -2.09 -1.46
C GLU A 218 -48.06 -2.10 -2.63
N LYS A 219 -48.54 -2.25 -3.88
CA LYS A 219 -47.73 -2.20 -5.11
C LYS A 219 -46.88 -0.92 -5.20
N ASN A 220 -47.44 0.22 -4.79
CA ASN A 220 -46.74 1.51 -4.84
C ASN A 220 -45.56 1.62 -3.85
N LEU A 221 -45.48 0.75 -2.83
CA LEU A 221 -44.34 0.66 -1.93
C LEU A 221 -43.08 0.14 -2.65
N PHE A 222 -43.26 -0.72 -3.66
CA PHE A 222 -42.19 -1.32 -4.44
C PHE A 222 -41.79 -0.51 -5.69
N ARG A 223 -42.32 0.71 -5.84
CA ARG A 223 -42.09 1.59 -7.01
C ARG A 223 -40.77 2.38 -6.89
N GLU A 224 -39.67 1.75 -7.32
CA GLU A 224 -38.35 2.26 -7.77
C GLU A 224 -37.94 3.72 -7.49
N LYS A 225 -38.01 4.21 -6.25
CA LYS A 225 -37.26 5.43 -5.85
C LYS A 225 -36.31 5.07 -4.73
N LYS A 226 -35.00 5.09 -5.03
CA LYS A 226 -33.89 4.89 -4.08
C LYS A 226 -33.95 5.80 -2.84
N VAL A 227 -34.70 6.91 -2.93
CA VAL A 227 -34.83 7.94 -1.88
C VAL A 227 -35.98 7.64 -0.89
N ARG A 228 -36.83 6.63 -1.14
CA ARG A 228 -37.96 6.32 -0.23
C ARG A 228 -37.50 5.50 0.98
N PRO A 229 -37.97 5.79 2.20
CA PRO A 229 -37.59 5.04 3.41
C PRO A 229 -37.83 3.53 3.33
N ALA A 230 -38.93 3.09 2.70
CA ALA A 230 -39.21 1.67 2.51
C ALA A 230 -38.15 0.96 1.66
N HIS A 231 -37.67 1.60 0.58
CA HIS A 231 -36.60 1.03 -0.25
C HIS A 231 -35.29 0.92 0.54
N GLN A 232 -34.95 1.94 1.34
CA GLN A 232 -33.76 1.92 2.21
C GLN A 232 -33.86 0.80 3.26
N TYR A 233 -35.03 0.62 3.87
CA TYR A 233 -35.29 -0.47 4.80
C TYR A 233 -35.12 -1.85 4.15
N PHE A 234 -35.75 -2.09 2.99
CA PHE A 234 -35.59 -3.36 2.27
C PHE A 234 -34.14 -3.61 1.85
N THR A 235 -33.43 -2.57 1.41
CA THR A 235 -32.00 -2.66 1.06
C THR A 235 -31.19 -3.08 2.29
N ALA A 236 -31.41 -2.44 3.44
CA ALA A 236 -30.69 -2.76 4.67
C ALA A 236 -30.95 -4.19 5.16
N GLN A 237 -32.20 -4.66 5.10
CA GLN A 237 -32.55 -6.04 5.46
C GLN A 237 -31.88 -7.04 4.51
N PHE A 238 -31.96 -6.81 3.20
CA PHE A 238 -31.32 -7.66 2.20
C PHE A 238 -29.80 -7.72 2.36
N VAL A 239 -29.14 -6.59 2.60
CA VAL A 239 -27.70 -6.53 2.85
C VAL A 239 -27.33 -7.28 4.13
N ALA A 240 -28.13 -7.15 5.20
CA ALA A 240 -27.90 -7.88 6.45
C ALA A 240 -28.01 -9.41 6.24
N GLU A 241 -29.02 -9.87 5.49
CA GLU A 241 -29.16 -11.28 5.14
C GLU A 241 -27.96 -11.78 4.31
N LEU A 242 -27.55 -11.00 3.31
CA LEU A 242 -26.39 -11.32 2.48
C LEU A 242 -25.10 -11.41 3.31
N TYR A 243 -24.87 -10.47 4.21
CA TYR A 243 -23.74 -10.51 5.15
C TYR A 243 -23.82 -11.72 6.07
N GLY A 244 -25.02 -12.14 6.50
CA GLY A 244 -25.23 -13.39 7.22
C GLY A 244 -24.77 -14.63 6.44
N ARG A 245 -24.99 -14.65 5.12
CA ARG A 245 -24.51 -15.73 4.24
C ARG A 245 -22.98 -15.75 4.12
N TYR A 246 -22.35 -14.57 3.99
CA TYR A 246 -20.88 -14.47 4.02
C TYR A 246 -20.32 -14.90 5.38
N GLN A 247 -20.94 -14.49 6.48
CA GLN A 247 -20.53 -14.87 7.82
C GLN A 247 -20.56 -16.39 7.97
N ALA A 248 -21.63 -17.06 7.50
CA ALA A 248 -21.72 -18.51 7.55
C ALA A 248 -20.61 -19.22 6.73
N VAL A 249 -20.22 -18.67 5.58
CA VAL A 249 -19.08 -19.19 4.79
C VAL A 249 -17.77 -18.99 5.56
N CYS A 250 -17.55 -17.80 6.11
CA CYS A 250 -16.37 -17.47 6.90
C CYS A 250 -16.25 -18.34 8.17
N ASP A 251 -17.35 -18.58 8.88
CA ASP A 251 -17.38 -19.43 10.08
C ASP A 251 -16.98 -20.87 9.76
N ARG A 252 -17.48 -21.44 8.66
CA ARG A 252 -17.10 -22.78 8.20
C ARG A 252 -15.64 -22.87 7.79
N ALA A 253 -15.12 -21.81 7.17
CA ALA A 253 -13.72 -21.74 6.74
C ALA A 253 -12.74 -21.30 7.85
N GLY A 254 -13.22 -20.88 9.03
CA GLY A 254 -12.37 -20.34 10.10
C GLY A 254 -11.70 -19.00 9.74
N VAL A 255 -12.43 -18.12 9.06
CA VAL A 255 -11.95 -16.81 8.56
C VAL A 255 -12.74 -15.68 9.24
N GLN A 256 -12.09 -14.56 9.54
CA GLN A 256 -12.77 -13.38 10.07
C GLN A 256 -13.42 -12.57 8.93
N LEU A 257 -14.71 -12.26 9.04
CA LEU A 257 -15.40 -11.37 8.11
C LEU A 257 -15.22 -9.88 8.49
N VAL A 258 -15.05 -9.04 7.47
CA VAL A 258 -15.03 -7.57 7.56
C VAL A 258 -15.95 -6.98 6.49
N THR A 259 -17.00 -6.29 6.92
CA THR A 259 -18.07 -5.76 6.05
C THR A 259 -17.96 -4.27 5.74
N ASN A 260 -16.99 -3.58 6.35
CA ASN A 260 -16.72 -2.14 6.23
C ASN A 260 -15.29 -1.82 6.69
N GLN A 261 -14.87 -0.57 6.60
CA GLN A 261 -13.59 -0.10 7.16
C GLN A 261 -13.42 -0.56 8.62
N LYS A 262 -12.26 -1.12 8.94
CA LYS A 262 -11.97 -1.68 10.27
C LYS A 262 -10.48 -1.62 10.58
N VAL A 263 -10.15 -1.32 11.84
CA VAL A 263 -8.81 -1.47 12.40
C VAL A 263 -8.58 -2.95 12.75
N LEU A 264 -7.50 -3.52 12.20
CA LEU A 264 -7.12 -4.91 12.33
C LEU A 264 -5.76 -5.01 13.00
N ASP A 265 -5.69 -5.75 14.08
CA ASP A 265 -4.42 -6.10 14.75
C ASP A 265 -3.96 -7.48 14.28
N PHE A 266 -2.72 -7.55 13.81
CA PHE A 266 -1.99 -8.77 13.47
C PHE A 266 -0.74 -8.83 14.33
N ASN A 267 -0.87 -9.34 15.55
CA ASN A 267 0.25 -9.54 16.47
C ASN A 267 1.09 -8.26 16.69
N GLY A 268 0.41 -7.13 16.97
CA GLY A 268 1.04 -5.84 17.22
C GLY A 268 1.28 -4.97 15.98
N LEU A 269 1.04 -5.50 14.77
CA LEU A 269 0.91 -4.70 13.54
C LEU A 269 -0.56 -4.26 13.38
N VAL A 270 -0.81 -2.97 13.60
CA VAL A 270 -2.16 -2.39 13.58
C VAL A 270 -2.44 -1.68 12.25
N ILE A 271 -3.36 -2.25 11.47
CA ILE A 271 -3.73 -1.79 10.14
C ILE A 271 -5.17 -1.24 10.14
N ASP A 272 -5.35 0.04 9.86
CA ASP A 272 -6.65 0.58 9.46
C ASP A 272 -6.90 0.24 7.99
N TYR A 273 -7.73 -0.78 7.78
CA TYR A 273 -8.04 -1.31 6.45
C TYR A 273 -9.39 -0.79 5.95
N ALA A 274 -9.43 -0.35 4.70
CA ALA A 274 -10.67 -0.10 3.98
C ALA A 274 -10.54 -0.56 2.53
N HIS A 275 -11.65 -0.99 1.92
CA HIS A 275 -11.67 -1.21 0.50
C HIS A 275 -11.43 0.10 -0.27
N SER A 276 -12.23 1.12 0.07
CA SER A 276 -12.18 2.47 -0.49
C SER A 276 -12.59 3.45 0.60
N ARG A 277 -11.81 4.51 0.85
CA ARG A 277 -12.19 5.61 1.76
C ARG A 277 -13.00 6.70 1.06
N HIS A 278 -13.48 6.42 -0.14
CA HIS A 278 -14.16 7.39 -0.98
C HIS A 278 -15.65 7.09 -1.09
N SER A 279 -16.44 8.16 -1.25
CA SER A 279 -17.87 8.05 -1.55
C SER A 279 -18.13 7.35 -2.89
N THR A 280 -17.16 7.38 -3.80
CA THR A 280 -17.21 6.68 -5.08
C THR A 280 -16.23 5.53 -5.11
N TRP A 281 -16.75 4.38 -5.48
CA TRP A 281 -16.09 3.08 -5.55
C TRP A 281 -15.31 2.88 -6.88
N ALA A 282 -15.52 3.77 -7.85
CA ALA A 282 -14.76 3.76 -9.10
C ALA A 282 -13.27 4.09 -8.89
N ALA A 283 -12.40 3.45 -9.66
CA ALA A 283 -10.98 3.81 -9.72
C ALA A 283 -10.84 5.32 -10.02
N MET A 284 -9.95 6.03 -9.34
CA MET A 284 -9.73 7.48 -9.48
C MET A 284 -8.30 7.78 -9.96
N ARG A 285 -8.11 8.93 -10.61
CA ARG A 285 -6.76 9.50 -10.84
C ARG A 285 -6.34 10.24 -9.56
N SER A 286 -5.03 10.31 -9.30
CA SER A 286 -4.39 11.06 -8.21
C SER A 286 -4.78 10.67 -6.76
N THR A 287 -5.05 9.39 -6.50
CA THR A 287 -5.38 8.86 -5.16
C THR A 287 -4.30 9.12 -4.09
N PRO A 288 -2.99 8.94 -4.36
CA PRO A 288 -1.96 9.09 -3.33
C PRO A 288 -1.99 10.44 -2.59
N ALA A 289 -2.14 11.54 -3.33
CA ALA A 289 -2.22 12.88 -2.76
C ALA A 289 -3.47 13.09 -1.87
N ARG A 290 -4.58 12.38 -2.16
CA ARG A 290 -5.80 12.44 -1.34
C ARG A 290 -5.72 11.56 -0.11
N LEU A 291 -5.13 10.36 -0.22
CA LEU A 291 -4.87 9.50 0.94
C LEU A 291 -3.99 10.25 1.93
N LEU A 292 -2.93 10.91 1.45
CA LEU A 292 -2.09 11.80 2.22
C LEU A 292 -2.87 12.93 2.91
N ALA A 293 -3.71 13.65 2.15
CA ALA A 293 -4.54 14.72 2.70
C ALA A 293 -5.57 14.22 3.75
N SER A 294 -6.00 12.96 3.66
CA SER A 294 -6.98 12.38 4.58
C SER A 294 -6.44 12.14 5.99
N VAL A 295 -5.12 12.11 6.15
CA VAL A 295 -4.40 11.80 7.40
C VAL A 295 -3.93 13.06 8.10
N HIS A 296 -3.67 14.12 7.34
CA HIS A 296 -3.16 15.36 7.89
C HIS A 296 -4.12 15.97 8.95
N GLY A 297 -3.56 16.31 10.11
CA GLY A 297 -4.29 16.95 11.22
C GLY A 297 -5.12 16.00 12.09
N LYS A 298 -5.10 14.69 11.86
CA LYS A 298 -5.81 13.68 12.67
C LYS A 298 -4.86 12.99 13.64
N THR A 299 -4.92 13.37 14.91
CA THR A 299 -3.86 13.03 15.87
C THR A 299 -4.34 11.96 16.86
N LYS A 300 -5.41 12.23 17.62
CA LYS A 300 -5.93 11.27 18.62
C LYS A 300 -6.52 9.97 18.07
N SER A 301 -6.94 9.95 16.79
CA SER A 301 -7.58 8.75 16.21
C SER A 301 -6.60 7.81 15.53
N LEU A 302 -5.35 8.25 15.33
CA LEU A 302 -4.34 7.53 14.55
C LEU A 302 -3.08 7.17 15.36
N GLU A 303 -3.02 7.52 16.65
CA GLU A 303 -1.85 7.28 17.51
C GLU A 303 -1.50 5.79 17.66
N ASP A 304 -2.50 4.91 17.63
CA ASP A 304 -2.33 3.45 17.76
C ASP A 304 -2.31 2.71 16.42
N ILE A 305 -2.30 3.45 15.29
CA ILE A 305 -2.33 2.85 13.94
C ILE A 305 -0.95 2.92 13.33
N ASP A 306 -0.43 1.78 12.89
CA ASP A 306 0.85 1.69 12.18
C ASP A 306 0.67 1.98 10.69
N VAL A 307 -0.42 1.45 10.10
CA VAL A 307 -0.66 1.49 8.65
C VAL A 307 -2.09 1.88 8.31
N ILE A 308 -2.24 2.80 7.37
CA ILE A 308 -3.50 3.07 6.68
C ILE A 308 -3.43 2.41 5.31
N LEU A 309 -4.24 1.38 5.10
CA LEU A 309 -4.23 0.55 3.91
C LEU A 309 -5.54 0.69 3.13
N GLU A 310 -5.44 1.02 1.83
CA GLU A 310 -6.53 0.86 0.86
C GLU A 310 -6.29 -0.36 -0.03
N SER A 311 -7.40 -1.00 -0.45
CA SER A 311 -7.36 -2.13 -1.37
C SER A 311 -6.78 -1.77 -2.74
N GLY A 312 -6.46 -2.79 -3.53
CA GLY A 312 -6.00 -2.67 -4.92
C GLY A 312 -7.04 -2.19 -5.92
N HIS A 313 -8.22 -1.74 -5.47
CA HIS A 313 -9.29 -1.27 -6.37
C HIS A 313 -8.91 -0.07 -7.25
N HIS A 314 -7.85 0.66 -6.88
CA HIS A 314 -7.29 1.74 -7.68
C HIS A 314 -6.39 1.28 -8.83
N GLY A 315 -5.80 0.07 -8.72
CA GLY A 315 -4.81 -0.43 -9.66
C GLY A 315 -3.43 0.20 -9.53
N VAL A 316 -3.11 0.81 -8.39
CA VAL A 316 -1.82 1.50 -8.16
C VAL A 316 -1.19 0.94 -6.90
N GLY A 317 0.05 0.48 -7.00
CA GLY A 317 0.89 0.20 -5.83
C GLY A 317 1.59 1.47 -5.36
N TYR A 318 1.42 1.84 -4.10
CA TYR A 318 2.03 3.04 -3.54
C TYR A 318 2.24 2.89 -2.03
N LYS A 319 3.32 3.50 -1.55
CA LYS A 319 3.61 3.67 -0.12
C LYS A 319 4.16 5.05 0.16
N GLN A 320 3.80 5.63 1.30
CA GLN A 320 4.46 6.82 1.85
C GLN A 320 4.57 6.72 3.38
N LEU A 321 5.77 7.01 3.91
CA LEU A 321 5.94 7.26 5.34
C LEU A 321 5.53 8.70 5.63
N GLN A 322 4.64 8.90 6.59
CA GLN A 322 4.10 10.22 6.90
C GLN A 322 4.13 10.52 8.39
N LYS A 323 4.77 11.62 8.76
CA LYS A 323 4.71 12.16 10.11
C LYS A 323 3.34 12.77 10.43
N LEU A 324 2.81 12.51 11.62
CA LEU A 324 1.48 13.01 12.01
C LEU A 324 1.48 14.50 12.39
N HIS A 325 2.62 15.00 12.88
CA HIS A 325 2.75 16.35 13.43
C HIS A 325 4.03 17.04 12.96
N ASP A 326 3.97 18.35 12.76
CA ASP A 326 5.18 19.16 12.64
C ASP A 326 5.91 19.24 13.99
N CYS A 327 7.24 19.16 13.94
CA CYS A 327 8.09 19.57 15.04
C CYS A 327 8.73 20.92 14.70
N PRO A 328 8.34 22.03 15.37
CA PRO A 328 8.94 23.34 15.10
C PRO A 328 10.46 23.34 15.23
N ALA A 329 11.02 22.58 16.19
CA ALA A 329 12.46 22.47 16.41
C ALA A 329 13.21 21.85 15.22
N GLU A 330 12.61 20.87 14.53
CA GLU A 330 13.18 20.28 13.30
C GLU A 330 13.10 21.20 12.09
N THR A 331 12.42 22.33 12.19
CA THR A 331 12.26 23.30 11.09
C THR A 331 12.91 24.65 11.41
N ASN A 332 13.44 24.78 12.62
CA ASN A 332 14.10 25.99 13.10
C ASN A 332 15.61 25.80 13.00
N PHE A 333 16.27 26.51 12.09
CA PHE A 333 17.73 26.48 11.92
C PHE A 333 18.51 26.62 13.23
N LYS A 334 17.98 27.39 14.20
CA LYS A 334 18.64 27.57 15.50
C LYS A 334 18.66 26.30 16.35
N ASP A 335 17.61 25.48 16.27
CA ASP A 335 17.49 24.25 17.06
C ASP A 335 18.00 23.03 16.27
N GLN A 336 18.01 23.11 14.93
CA GLN A 336 18.65 22.13 14.03
C GLN A 336 20.16 22.09 14.21
N SER A 337 20.80 23.22 14.53
CA SER A 337 22.25 23.28 14.78
C SER A 337 22.69 22.66 16.13
N SER A 338 21.84 21.85 16.75
CA SER A 338 22.18 21.03 17.92
C SER A 338 22.76 19.70 17.43
N TYR A 339 23.73 19.12 18.14
CA TYR A 339 24.15 17.74 17.92
C TYR A 339 22.99 16.77 18.14
N ASP A 340 22.11 17.10 19.10
CA ASP A 340 20.91 16.34 19.44
C ASP A 340 19.65 17.22 19.30
N PRO A 341 19.13 17.44 18.08
CA PRO A 341 17.94 18.23 17.88
C PRO A 341 16.70 17.43 18.30
N LYS A 342 15.65 18.13 18.77
CA LYS A 342 14.38 17.49 19.12
C LYS A 342 13.66 17.04 17.86
N ILE A 343 13.45 15.72 17.72
CA ILE A 343 12.73 15.10 16.62
C ILE A 343 11.28 14.76 17.05
N GLY A 344 10.32 14.90 16.15
CA GLY A 344 8.93 14.50 16.38
C GLY A 344 8.74 13.01 16.13
N GLU A 345 8.08 12.34 17.06
CA GLU A 345 8.27 10.90 17.29
C GLU A 345 7.29 10.00 16.49
N LYS A 346 6.07 10.46 16.19
CA LYS A 346 5.04 9.58 15.59
C LYS A 346 4.91 9.71 14.08
N THR A 347 5.07 8.58 13.40
CA THR A 347 4.84 8.39 11.96
C THR A 347 3.78 7.32 11.71
N ILE A 348 3.18 7.34 10.52
CA ILE A 348 2.25 6.35 10.01
C ILE A 348 2.62 6.00 8.57
N THR A 349 2.36 4.76 8.16
CA THR A 349 2.60 4.33 6.78
C THR A 349 1.30 4.30 5.99
N LEU A 350 1.26 4.98 4.85
CA LEU A 350 0.11 4.98 3.94
C LEU A 350 0.39 4.00 2.81
N VAL A 351 -0.51 3.07 2.52
CA VAL A 351 -0.32 2.03 1.51
C VAL A 351 -1.57 1.89 0.63
N THR A 352 -1.37 1.76 -0.68
CA THR A 352 -2.37 1.21 -1.59
C THR A 352 -1.86 -0.13 -2.13
N ALA A 353 -2.63 -1.19 -1.90
CA ALA A 353 -2.25 -2.54 -2.31
C ALA A 353 -2.30 -2.73 -3.84
N LEU A 354 -1.64 -3.79 -4.31
CA LEU A 354 -1.80 -4.27 -5.68
C LEU A 354 -3.09 -5.10 -5.83
N PRO A 355 -3.85 -4.94 -6.93
CA PRO A 355 -4.81 -5.96 -7.33
C PRO A 355 -4.08 -7.22 -7.80
N PHE A 356 -4.68 -8.39 -7.59
CA PHE A 356 -4.18 -9.66 -8.10
C PHE A 356 -5.03 -10.11 -9.30
N GLU A 357 -4.67 -9.59 -10.47
CA GLU A 357 -5.45 -9.76 -11.69
C GLU A 357 -4.53 -10.12 -12.87
N ASP A 358 -4.89 -11.14 -13.65
CA ASP A 358 -4.17 -11.55 -14.87
C ASP A 358 -4.39 -10.53 -16.00
N GLN A 359 -3.47 -9.59 -16.12
CA GLN A 359 -3.57 -8.46 -17.04
C GLN A 359 -3.42 -8.89 -18.50
N GLU A 360 -2.74 -9.99 -18.79
CA GLU A 360 -2.65 -10.55 -20.14
C GLU A 360 -4.03 -11.06 -20.59
N LYS A 361 -4.68 -11.88 -19.77
CA LYS A 361 -6.04 -12.36 -20.05
C LYS A 361 -7.03 -11.21 -20.16
N ILE A 362 -6.96 -10.24 -19.25
CA ILE A 362 -7.78 -9.02 -19.32
C ILE A 362 -7.52 -8.27 -20.63
N SER A 363 -6.27 -8.14 -21.07
CA SER A 363 -5.92 -7.47 -22.33
C SER A 363 -6.53 -8.18 -23.54
N ARG A 364 -6.41 -9.51 -23.62
CA ARG A 364 -7.02 -10.32 -24.70
C ARG A 364 -8.53 -10.18 -24.71
N PHE A 365 -9.15 -10.17 -23.53
CA PHE A 365 -10.58 -9.93 -23.37
C PHE A 365 -10.98 -8.54 -23.88
N VAL A 366 -10.26 -7.47 -23.49
CA VAL A 366 -10.53 -6.09 -23.93
C VAL A 366 -10.37 -5.90 -25.44
N ARG A 367 -9.38 -6.57 -26.04
CA ARG A 367 -9.10 -6.50 -27.48
C ARG A 367 -10.02 -7.37 -28.33
N GLY A 368 -10.83 -8.24 -27.70
CA GLY A 368 -11.69 -9.19 -28.39
C GLY A 368 -10.93 -10.32 -29.10
N GLU A 369 -9.69 -10.58 -28.69
CA GLU A 369 -8.86 -11.68 -29.16
C GLU A 369 -9.32 -13.03 -28.57
N GLU A 370 -10.00 -12.97 -27.43
CA GLU A 370 -10.88 -14.04 -26.94
C GLU A 370 -12.32 -13.69 -27.30
N ALA A 371 -13.12 -14.69 -27.71
CA ALA A 371 -14.50 -14.50 -28.12
C ALA A 371 -15.28 -13.79 -27.00
N THR A 372 -15.51 -12.49 -27.18
CA THR A 372 -16.13 -11.66 -26.16
C THR A 372 -17.64 -11.81 -26.29
N ARG A 373 -18.19 -12.48 -25.29
CA ARG A 373 -19.56 -12.99 -25.24
C ARG A 373 -20.51 -11.80 -25.02
N MET A 374 -21.13 -11.31 -26.10
CA MET A 374 -22.00 -10.13 -26.04
C MET A 374 -23.41 -10.49 -25.52
N SER A 375 -23.79 -9.88 -24.41
CA SER A 375 -25.20 -9.72 -24.04
C SER A 375 -25.87 -8.66 -24.95
N ALA A 376 -26.76 -9.12 -25.84
CA ALA A 376 -27.75 -8.32 -26.57
C ALA A 376 -27.23 -7.03 -27.26
N GLY A 377 -26.13 -7.12 -28.03
CA GLY A 377 -25.78 -6.11 -29.04
C GLY A 377 -25.32 -4.73 -28.53
N LYS A 378 -25.02 -4.56 -27.23
CA LYS A 378 -24.36 -3.33 -26.75
C LYS A 378 -22.84 -3.47 -26.85
N PRO A 379 -22.11 -2.51 -27.45
CA PRO A 379 -20.66 -2.55 -27.52
C PRO A 379 -20.05 -2.58 -26.10
N LEU A 380 -19.03 -3.41 -25.90
CA LEU A 380 -18.27 -3.54 -24.63
C LEU A 380 -17.87 -2.17 -24.05
N GLY A 381 -17.48 -1.22 -24.92
CA GLY A 381 -17.09 0.13 -24.52
C GLY A 381 -18.17 0.96 -23.80
N THR A 382 -19.44 0.54 -23.87
CA THR A 382 -20.55 1.20 -23.13
C THR A 382 -20.82 0.55 -21.76
N ARG A 383 -20.19 -0.59 -21.45
CA ARG A 383 -20.40 -1.38 -20.23
C ARG A 383 -19.14 -1.39 -19.37
N ARG A 384 -18.90 -0.29 -18.64
CA ARG A 384 -17.73 -0.14 -17.76
C ARG A 384 -17.71 -1.20 -16.65
N HIS A 385 -16.53 -1.75 -16.39
CA HIS A 385 -16.20 -2.60 -15.25
C HIS A 385 -14.94 -2.08 -14.58
N SER A 386 -14.83 -2.20 -13.25
CA SER A 386 -13.73 -1.60 -12.48
C SER A 386 -12.36 -2.12 -12.94
N VAL A 387 -12.25 -3.43 -13.22
CA VAL A 387 -11.05 -4.07 -13.78
C VAL A 387 -10.59 -3.47 -15.12
N ILE A 388 -11.53 -3.19 -16.03
CA ILE A 388 -11.23 -2.60 -17.34
C ILE A 388 -10.83 -1.14 -17.19
N ASP A 389 -11.52 -0.41 -16.31
CA ASP A 389 -11.20 0.99 -15.99
C ASP A 389 -9.80 1.11 -15.36
N ARG A 390 -9.39 0.16 -14.50
CA ARG A 390 -8.03 0.06 -13.94
C ARG A 390 -7.00 -0.24 -15.03
N PHE A 391 -7.22 -1.31 -15.80
CA PHE A 391 -6.31 -1.76 -16.86
C PHE A 391 -6.04 -0.65 -17.88
N ASN A 392 -7.09 0.02 -18.37
CA ASN A 392 -6.98 1.12 -19.32
C ASN A 392 -6.26 2.37 -18.76
N ARG A 393 -6.03 2.43 -17.44
CA ARG A 393 -5.27 3.50 -16.77
C ARG A 393 -3.83 3.10 -16.44
N GLY A 394 -3.37 1.95 -16.93
CA GLY A 394 -2.01 1.44 -16.68
C GLY A 394 -1.87 0.85 -15.28
N SER A 395 -2.87 0.08 -14.83
CA SER A 395 -2.78 -0.59 -13.54
C SER A 395 -1.61 -1.56 -13.47
N VAL A 396 -1.09 -1.78 -12.28
CA VAL A 396 -0.12 -2.83 -11.96
C VAL A 396 -0.80 -3.95 -11.20
N SER A 397 -0.35 -5.19 -11.37
CA SER A 397 -0.89 -6.37 -10.68
C SER A 397 0.19 -7.11 -9.89
N GLY A 398 -0.19 -7.73 -8.78
CA GLY A 398 0.71 -8.52 -7.95
C GLY A 398 0.21 -8.71 -6.52
N ILE A 399 1.15 -8.93 -5.61
CA ILE A 399 0.90 -9.05 -4.16
C ILE A 399 1.60 -7.92 -3.42
N THR A 400 0.91 -7.36 -2.43
CA THR A 400 1.49 -6.44 -1.45
C THR A 400 1.63 -7.15 -0.13
N VAL A 401 2.78 -7.00 0.54
CA VAL A 401 3.04 -7.52 1.88
C VAL A 401 3.42 -6.36 2.78
N ILE A 402 2.94 -6.37 4.02
CA ILE A 402 3.26 -5.38 5.04
C ILE A 402 3.86 -6.12 6.22
N SER A 403 5.00 -5.65 6.72
CA SER A 403 5.63 -6.23 7.91
C SER A 403 5.93 -5.18 8.97
N LYS A 404 5.95 -5.61 10.22
CA LYS A 404 6.49 -4.86 11.36
C LYS A 404 7.63 -5.69 11.96
N ASN A 405 8.82 -5.11 12.00
CA ASN A 405 9.99 -5.78 12.58
C ASN A 405 10.05 -5.57 14.11
N GLU A 406 11.04 -6.16 14.75
CA GLU A 406 11.22 -6.12 16.21
C GLU A 406 11.42 -4.70 16.77
N ASP A 407 11.94 -3.79 15.94
CA ASP A 407 12.11 -2.37 16.26
C ASP A 407 10.82 -1.54 16.04
N GLY A 408 9.74 -2.18 15.60
CA GLY A 408 8.48 -1.52 15.28
C GLY A 408 8.48 -0.78 13.94
N ILE A 409 9.49 -0.97 13.10
CA ILE A 409 9.57 -0.35 11.77
C ILE A 409 8.69 -1.10 10.78
N ILE A 410 7.99 -0.33 9.94
CA ILE A 410 7.10 -0.86 8.92
C ILE A 410 7.86 -1.05 7.60
N GLY A 411 7.90 -2.30 7.14
CA GLY A 411 8.37 -2.68 5.82
C GLY A 411 7.21 -2.93 4.87
N THR A 412 7.39 -2.60 3.59
CA THR A 412 6.43 -2.93 2.53
C THR A 412 7.11 -3.66 1.39
N GLU A 413 6.46 -4.72 0.92
CA GLU A 413 6.94 -5.55 -0.18
C GLU A 413 5.93 -5.57 -1.32
N TRP A 414 6.44 -5.60 -2.55
CA TRP A 414 5.65 -5.80 -3.75
C TRP A 414 6.29 -6.87 -4.63
N ILE A 415 5.45 -7.77 -5.12
CA ILE A 415 5.84 -8.84 -6.03
C ILE A 415 4.90 -8.80 -7.22
N GLN A 416 5.44 -8.64 -8.42
CA GLN A 416 4.64 -8.57 -9.64
C GLN A 416 3.93 -9.89 -9.94
N TYR A 417 2.76 -9.78 -10.58
CA TYR A 417 1.93 -10.93 -10.91
C TYR A 417 2.67 -11.97 -11.77
N GLN A 418 3.52 -11.51 -12.69
CA GLN A 418 4.28 -12.36 -13.60
C GLN A 418 5.12 -13.41 -12.86
N ASN A 419 5.69 -13.06 -11.70
CA ASN A 419 6.54 -13.97 -10.93
C ASN A 419 5.76 -15.19 -10.38
N PHE A 420 4.43 -15.06 -10.24
CA PHE A 420 3.56 -16.16 -9.86
C PHE A 420 3.07 -16.95 -11.08
N VAL A 421 2.99 -16.32 -12.25
CA VAL A 421 2.62 -16.99 -13.51
C VAL A 421 3.71 -17.96 -13.94
N ASP A 422 4.97 -17.52 -13.93
CA ASP A 422 6.10 -18.38 -14.32
C ASP A 422 6.68 -19.22 -13.18
N GLY A 423 6.23 -18.99 -11.94
CA GLY A 423 6.68 -19.70 -10.76
C GLY A 423 8.03 -19.24 -10.21
N SER A 424 8.67 -18.21 -10.77
CA SER A 424 9.93 -17.66 -10.27
C SER A 424 9.83 -17.19 -8.82
N ALA A 425 8.66 -16.75 -8.35
CA ALA A 425 8.44 -16.37 -6.96
C ALA A 425 8.77 -17.52 -5.97
N LEU A 426 8.61 -18.78 -6.37
CA LEU A 426 8.89 -19.94 -5.54
C LEU A 426 10.40 -20.24 -5.41
N GLN A 427 11.24 -19.64 -6.25
CA GLN A 427 12.70 -19.78 -6.23
C GLN A 427 13.30 -18.75 -5.27
N GLN A 428 13.09 -18.96 -3.97
CA GLN A 428 13.64 -18.11 -2.93
C GLN A 428 15.18 -18.22 -2.87
N LEU A 429 15.88 -17.09 -2.71
CA LEU A 429 17.35 -17.00 -2.56
C LEU A 429 17.82 -17.58 -1.21
N GLU A 430 18.97 -18.24 -1.16
CA GLU A 430 19.51 -18.83 0.09
C GLU A 430 19.73 -17.77 1.17
N ASP A 431 20.28 -16.64 0.77
CA ASP A 431 20.48 -15.42 1.56
C ASP A 431 19.96 -14.18 0.81
N TYR A 432 19.61 -13.15 1.58
CA TYR A 432 19.09 -11.89 1.05
C TYR A 432 20.08 -10.75 1.23
N HIS A 433 20.20 -9.93 0.19
CA HIS A 433 21.10 -8.78 0.18
C HIS A 433 20.33 -7.49 0.49
N VAL A 434 20.62 -6.89 1.65
CA VAL A 434 20.06 -5.61 2.08
C VAL A 434 20.95 -4.49 1.58
N ILE A 435 20.37 -3.58 0.80
CA ILE A 435 21.00 -2.34 0.38
C ILE A 435 20.50 -1.21 1.28
N VAL A 436 21.42 -0.48 1.90
CA VAL A 436 21.07 0.71 2.68
C VAL A 436 21.19 1.93 1.78
N ALA A 437 20.25 2.86 1.89
CA ALA A 437 20.28 4.08 1.12
C ALA A 437 19.96 5.31 1.94
N SER A 438 20.52 6.42 1.50
CA SER A 438 20.28 7.76 2.03
C SER A 438 20.21 8.79 0.91
N SER A 439 19.77 9.98 1.29
CA SER A 439 19.80 11.18 0.46
C SER A 439 20.00 12.38 1.37
N ASP A 440 20.67 13.39 0.85
CA ASP A 440 20.88 14.71 1.43
C ASP A 440 21.24 14.66 2.92
N GLU A 441 22.53 14.46 3.16
CA GLU A 441 23.12 14.47 4.49
C GLU A 441 23.51 15.89 4.93
N HIS A 442 23.85 16.76 3.96
CA HIS A 442 24.29 18.13 4.17
C HIS A 442 25.40 18.27 5.22
N ILE A 443 26.40 17.38 5.15
CA ILE A 443 27.54 17.35 6.08
C ILE A 443 28.23 18.72 6.09
N GLY A 444 28.48 19.23 7.30
CA GLY A 444 29.13 20.53 7.50
C GLY A 444 28.19 21.74 7.48
N SER A 445 26.87 21.52 7.39
CA SER A 445 25.84 22.56 7.44
C SER A 445 25.10 22.62 8.79
N PRO A 446 24.37 23.72 9.06
CA PRO A 446 23.41 23.77 10.17
C PRO A 446 22.17 22.88 10.00
N GLU A 447 21.94 22.31 8.81
CA GLU A 447 20.84 21.38 8.51
C GLU A 447 21.23 19.92 8.81
N GLU A 448 22.53 19.64 8.95
CA GLU A 448 23.03 18.31 9.30
C GLU A 448 22.37 17.83 10.59
N ASN A 449 21.95 16.57 10.60
CA ASN A 449 21.49 15.89 11.81
C ASN A 449 22.47 14.76 12.18
N PRO A 450 23.52 15.04 12.98
CA PRO A 450 24.62 14.10 13.17
C PRO A 450 24.18 12.78 13.81
N LEU A 451 23.29 12.81 14.79
CA LEU A 451 22.79 11.60 15.44
C LEU A 451 21.96 10.72 14.50
N VAL A 452 21.20 11.32 13.58
CA VAL A 452 20.44 10.57 12.57
C VAL A 452 21.40 9.90 11.58
N ARG A 453 22.40 10.65 11.10
CA ARG A 453 23.45 10.14 10.21
C ARG A 453 24.24 8.99 10.87
N ASP A 454 24.69 9.19 12.10
CA ASP A 454 25.42 8.18 12.87
C ASP A 454 24.53 6.97 13.18
N GLY A 455 23.23 7.18 13.41
CA GLY A 455 22.24 6.13 13.52
C GLY A 455 22.15 5.24 12.28
N LEU A 456 22.14 5.84 11.08
CA LEU A 456 22.14 5.07 9.83
C LEU A 456 23.42 4.24 9.66
N ILE A 457 24.58 4.77 10.06
CA ILE A 457 25.83 4.01 10.07
C ILE A 457 25.71 2.79 11.00
N GLU A 458 25.15 2.96 12.20
CA GLU A 458 24.96 1.86 13.15
C GLU A 458 23.95 0.82 12.66
N VAL A 459 22.91 1.25 11.95
CA VAL A 459 22.02 0.33 11.23
C VAL A 459 22.83 -0.54 10.28
N PHE A 460 23.71 0.05 9.46
CA PHE A 460 24.56 -0.71 8.53
C PHE A 460 25.55 -1.65 9.23
N LYS A 461 26.05 -1.25 10.40
CA LYS A 461 27.00 -2.07 11.19
C LYS A 461 26.38 -3.29 11.81
N SER A 462 25.15 -3.13 12.25
CA SER A 462 24.40 -4.16 12.95
C SER A 462 24.11 -5.34 12.02
N PRO A 463 23.89 -6.56 12.55
CA PRO A 463 23.41 -7.67 11.75
C PRO A 463 22.08 -7.31 11.08
N ALA A 464 21.91 -7.65 9.80
CA ALA A 464 20.69 -7.34 9.04
C ALA A 464 19.50 -8.27 9.40
N GLY A 465 19.73 -9.32 10.20
CA GLY A 465 18.68 -10.22 10.68
C GLY A 465 18.25 -11.26 9.65
N THR A 466 16.95 -11.56 9.63
CA THR A 466 16.34 -12.48 8.67
C THR A 466 15.31 -11.80 7.79
N PHE A 467 15.14 -12.32 6.58
CA PHE A 467 14.05 -11.96 5.67
C PHE A 467 13.39 -13.26 5.21
N ARG A 468 12.11 -13.46 5.56
CA ARG A 468 11.35 -14.69 5.29
C ARG A 468 11.98 -15.94 5.90
N GLY A 469 12.53 -15.80 7.10
CA GLY A 469 13.22 -16.88 7.79
C GLY A 469 14.55 -17.30 7.16
N ARG A 470 15.08 -16.51 6.20
CA ARG A 470 16.42 -16.72 5.61
C ARG A 470 17.38 -15.61 6.06
N PRO A 471 18.69 -15.89 6.15
CA PRO A 471 19.67 -14.87 6.53
C PRO A 471 19.62 -13.67 5.58
N ALA A 472 19.76 -12.47 6.14
CA ALA A 472 19.93 -11.24 5.38
C ALA A 472 21.26 -10.57 5.75
N HIS A 473 21.89 -9.91 4.78
CA HIS A 473 23.20 -9.28 4.94
C HIS A 473 23.24 -7.88 4.32
N HIS A 474 23.76 -6.90 5.06
CA HIS A 474 24.07 -5.59 4.50
C HIS A 474 25.16 -5.73 3.43
N SER A 475 24.78 -5.49 2.18
CA SER A 475 25.59 -5.86 1.02
C SER A 475 26.06 -4.67 0.18
N GLY A 476 25.44 -3.51 0.35
CA GLY A 476 25.86 -2.30 -0.34
C GLY A 476 25.16 -1.05 0.17
N PHE A 477 25.67 0.10 -0.27
CA PHE A 477 25.19 1.42 0.10
C PHE A 477 24.95 2.30 -1.13
N ILE A 478 23.85 3.04 -1.12
CA ILE A 478 23.49 4.01 -2.17
C ILE A 478 23.25 5.39 -1.54
N SER A 479 24.00 6.41 -1.98
CA SER A 479 23.67 7.81 -1.72
C SER A 479 23.07 8.45 -2.96
N GLY A 480 21.85 8.97 -2.84
CA GLY A 480 21.09 9.56 -3.93
C GLY A 480 21.02 11.09 -3.94
N GLY A 481 21.86 11.80 -3.18
CA GLY A 481 21.61 13.21 -2.83
C GLY A 481 22.84 14.08 -2.53
N ASP A 482 22.57 15.29 -2.01
CA ASP A 482 23.58 16.25 -1.53
C ASP A 482 24.27 15.75 -0.25
N THR A 483 25.41 15.08 -0.35
CA THR A 483 26.11 14.62 0.86
C THR A 483 26.80 15.77 1.59
N ALA A 484 27.38 16.74 0.86
CA ALA A 484 27.98 17.95 1.38
C ALA A 484 27.15 19.19 1.03
N GLU A 485 27.15 20.17 1.94
CA GLU A 485 26.56 21.49 1.70
C GLU A 485 27.62 22.55 1.42
N ALA A 486 27.33 23.47 0.49
CA ALA A 486 28.21 24.61 0.27
C ALA A 486 28.05 25.69 1.36
N ASN A 487 29.15 26.34 1.72
CA ASN A 487 29.10 27.50 2.60
C ASN A 487 28.25 28.62 2.00
N SER A 488 27.11 28.92 2.64
CA SER A 488 26.29 30.05 2.25
C SER A 488 26.67 31.32 3.00
N ARG A 489 26.90 32.41 2.25
CA ARG A 489 27.08 33.77 2.81
C ARG A 489 25.80 34.32 3.45
N SER A 490 24.63 33.72 3.18
CA SER A 490 23.36 34.13 3.78
C SER A 490 23.15 33.55 5.19
N TRP A 491 23.96 32.58 5.59
CA TRP A 491 23.95 32.06 6.95
C TRP A 491 24.54 33.11 7.90
N ASN A 492 23.89 33.32 9.03
CA ASN A 492 24.28 34.31 10.03
C ASN A 492 25.72 34.05 10.51
N HIS A 493 26.56 35.08 10.69
CA HIS A 493 27.95 34.89 11.11
C HIS A 493 28.14 34.20 12.47
N ARG A 494 27.08 34.11 13.28
CA ARG A 494 27.03 33.29 14.51
C ARG A 494 27.01 31.78 14.22
N TYR A 495 26.92 31.41 12.96
CA TYR A 495 26.83 30.05 12.44
C TYR A 495 28.10 29.69 11.66
N HIS A 496 29.30 29.96 12.20
CA HIS A 496 30.56 29.54 11.56
C HIS A 496 31.43 28.72 12.52
N PHE A 497 31.80 27.52 12.08
CA PHE A 497 32.78 26.66 12.74
C PHE A 497 34.14 26.72 12.10
N LYS A 498 35.14 26.56 12.98
CA LYS A 498 36.52 26.31 12.60
C LYS A 498 36.90 24.82 12.68
N ARG A 499 36.04 23.94 13.23
CA ARG A 499 36.35 22.53 13.58
C ARG A 499 35.14 21.60 13.45
N SER A 500 35.37 20.29 13.44
CA SER A 500 34.32 19.27 13.31
C SER A 500 33.44 19.12 14.55
N PRO A 501 32.10 19.01 14.42
CA PRO A 501 31.25 18.56 15.50
C PRO A 501 31.73 17.24 16.13
N GLN A 502 32.18 16.30 15.30
CA GLN A 502 32.66 14.99 15.75
C GLN A 502 34.01 15.09 16.47
N GLU A 503 34.90 15.97 16.03
CA GLU A 503 36.17 16.25 16.74
C GLU A 503 35.90 16.91 18.10
N VAL A 504 35.05 17.93 18.13
CA VAL A 504 34.70 18.62 19.38
C VAL A 504 34.02 17.66 20.36
N LEU A 505 33.14 16.79 19.85
CA LEU A 505 32.53 15.74 20.64
C LEU A 505 33.58 14.78 21.21
N ALA A 506 34.49 14.28 20.38
CA ALA A 506 35.54 13.35 20.81
C ALA A 506 36.43 13.97 21.89
N GLU A 507 36.83 15.23 21.74
CA GLU A 507 37.60 15.96 22.75
C GLU A 507 36.81 16.13 24.06
N ASN A 508 35.54 16.51 23.97
CA ASN A 508 34.70 16.65 25.16
C ASN A 508 34.50 15.30 25.87
N ILE A 509 34.35 14.20 25.13
CA ILE A 509 34.31 12.84 25.70
C ILE A 509 35.62 12.56 26.44
N GLU A 510 36.77 12.80 25.82
CA GLU A 510 38.08 12.56 26.42
C GLU A 510 38.33 13.43 27.66
N LEU A 511 38.06 14.73 27.58
CA LEU A 511 38.27 15.66 28.69
C LEU A 511 37.37 15.37 29.89
N LEU A 512 36.09 15.04 29.64
CA LEU A 512 35.10 14.88 30.71
C LEU A 512 35.02 13.46 31.26
N SER A 513 35.35 12.43 30.48
CA SER A 513 35.48 11.05 30.99
C SER A 513 36.61 10.91 32.01
N ASN A 514 37.68 11.69 31.86
CA ASN A 514 38.81 11.74 32.79
C ASN A 514 38.51 12.46 34.11
N TRP A 515 37.35 13.10 34.26
CA TRP A 515 37.00 13.89 35.44
C TRP A 515 36.44 13.07 36.62
N LYS A 516 36.46 11.72 36.52
CA LYS A 516 35.90 10.72 37.48
C LYS A 516 34.54 11.09 38.11
N PRO A 517 33.50 11.39 37.32
CA PRO A 517 32.17 11.66 37.85
C PRO A 517 31.46 10.36 38.20
N GLU A 518 30.85 10.32 39.39
CA GLU A 518 30.04 9.19 39.87
C GLU A 518 28.71 9.04 39.09
N ASN A 519 28.33 10.03 38.26
CA ASN A 519 27.05 10.09 37.54
C ASN A 519 27.24 10.17 36.01
N LYS A 520 26.99 9.06 35.31
CA LYS A 520 27.09 8.94 33.84
C LYS A 520 26.15 9.89 33.07
N GLU A 521 24.94 10.11 33.58
CA GLU A 521 23.96 10.96 32.91
C GLU A 521 24.38 12.42 32.87
N GLU A 522 25.03 12.90 33.93
CA GLU A 522 25.57 14.26 34.00
C GLU A 522 26.72 14.47 33.01
N VAL A 523 27.57 13.45 32.82
CA VAL A 523 28.64 13.49 31.81
C VAL A 523 28.08 13.59 30.41
N LEU A 524 27.13 12.70 30.06
CA LEU A 524 26.48 12.72 28.77
C LEU A 524 25.82 14.08 28.51
N LYS A 525 25.08 14.61 29.50
CA LYS A 525 24.42 15.90 29.39
C LYS A 525 25.42 17.04 29.19
N LEU A 526 26.54 17.02 29.92
CA LEU A 526 27.57 18.05 29.79
C LEU A 526 28.32 17.95 28.45
N ILE A 527 28.65 16.74 27.99
CA ILE A 527 29.25 16.50 26.67
C ILE A 527 28.35 17.02 25.56
N LEU A 528 27.06 16.65 25.59
CA LEU A 528 26.08 17.12 24.61
C LEU A 528 25.92 18.63 24.68
N GLN A 529 25.82 19.21 25.87
CA GLN A 529 25.74 20.66 26.03
C GLN A 529 26.98 21.36 25.43
N LYS A 530 28.19 20.91 25.76
CA LYS A 530 29.44 21.50 25.25
C LYS A 530 29.60 21.33 23.75
N THR A 531 29.16 20.19 23.22
CA THR A 531 29.17 19.93 21.78
C THR A 531 28.15 20.80 21.06
N ASN A 532 26.93 20.91 21.58
CA ASN A 532 25.88 21.80 21.06
C ASN A 532 26.31 23.28 21.06
N ASP A 533 26.91 23.75 22.16
CA ASP A 533 27.45 25.10 22.28
C ASP A 533 28.53 25.36 21.21
N ALA A 534 29.25 24.31 20.81
CA ALA A 534 30.25 24.31 19.77
C ALA A 534 29.72 23.85 18.39
N MET A 535 28.39 23.78 18.20
CA MET A 535 27.71 23.29 16.98
C MET A 535 26.66 24.23 16.37
N GLY A 536 26.35 25.40 16.96
CA GLY A 536 25.75 26.51 16.21
C GLY A 536 26.56 27.02 14.99
N GLY A 537 26.40 26.44 13.77
CA GLY A 537 27.13 26.89 12.57
C GLY A 537 27.47 25.94 11.40
N SER A 538 28.16 26.50 10.39
CA SER A 538 28.69 25.87 9.16
C SER A 538 30.21 25.95 9.12
N VAL A 539 30.86 24.96 8.51
CA VAL A 539 32.33 24.85 8.43
C VAL A 539 32.90 25.70 7.30
N GLU A 540 33.70 26.72 7.60
CA GLU A 540 34.21 27.65 6.57
C GLU A 540 35.15 27.01 5.52
N SER A 541 35.79 25.87 5.86
CA SER A 541 36.73 25.18 4.97
C SER A 541 36.05 24.05 4.20
N MET A 542 35.92 24.24 2.88
CA MET A 542 35.38 23.21 1.99
C MET A 542 36.24 21.93 1.99
N GLN A 543 37.55 22.06 2.13
CA GLN A 543 38.45 20.91 2.21
C GLN A 543 38.13 20.01 3.41
N VAL A 544 37.77 20.61 4.55
CA VAL A 544 37.40 19.87 5.77
C VAL A 544 36.06 19.14 5.56
N ILE A 545 35.08 19.80 4.94
CA ILE A 545 33.78 19.18 4.61
C ILE A 545 33.99 17.95 3.71
N LEU A 546 34.79 18.09 2.64
CA LEU A 546 35.07 16.99 1.72
C LEU A 546 35.80 15.81 2.37
N ASP A 547 36.65 16.07 3.36
CA ASP A 547 37.32 15.03 4.13
C ASP A 547 36.30 14.23 4.97
N TRP A 548 35.34 14.91 5.61
CA TRP A 548 34.28 14.23 6.36
C TRP A 548 33.31 13.46 5.48
N VAL A 549 33.00 13.97 4.28
CA VAL A 549 32.22 13.21 3.28
C VAL A 549 32.96 11.92 2.92
N ALA A 550 34.28 11.99 2.75
CA ALA A 550 35.08 10.81 2.50
C ALA A 550 35.08 9.83 3.69
N ASP A 551 35.09 10.31 4.94
CA ASP A 551 34.94 9.47 6.15
C ASP A 551 33.57 8.79 6.21
N TYR A 552 32.52 9.54 5.90
CA TYR A 552 31.14 9.04 5.86
C TYR A 552 31.01 7.90 4.86
N TYR A 553 31.43 8.10 3.60
CA TYR A 553 31.40 7.04 2.60
C TYR A 553 32.29 5.85 2.93
N SER A 554 33.48 6.09 3.51
CA SER A 554 34.39 5.01 3.92
C SER A 554 33.74 4.10 4.98
N SER A 555 32.95 4.67 5.89
CA SER A 555 32.27 3.92 6.96
C SER A 555 31.31 2.84 6.43
N PHE A 556 30.67 3.06 5.28
CA PHE A 556 29.83 2.06 4.61
C PHE A 556 30.65 1.14 3.72
N LEU A 557 31.62 1.69 2.98
CA LEU A 557 32.42 0.90 2.06
C LEU A 557 33.22 -0.17 2.79
N ASP A 558 33.93 0.17 3.87
CA ASP A 558 34.78 -0.78 4.59
C ASP A 558 34.00 -2.02 5.02
N GLN A 559 32.82 -1.79 5.57
CA GLN A 559 31.95 -2.86 6.01
C GLN A 559 31.34 -3.66 4.85
N SER A 560 31.04 -3.00 3.74
CA SER A 560 30.58 -3.67 2.52
C SER A 560 31.67 -4.57 1.94
N LEU A 561 32.93 -4.10 1.93
CA LEU A 561 34.05 -4.86 1.41
C LEU A 561 34.33 -6.12 2.24
N ASP A 562 34.17 -6.04 3.55
CA ASP A 562 34.39 -7.16 4.47
C ASP A 562 33.30 -8.25 4.36
N ARG A 563 32.07 -7.87 3.99
CA ARG A 563 30.88 -8.74 4.13
C ARG A 563 30.20 -9.09 2.80
N SER A 564 30.46 -8.33 1.74
CA SER A 564 29.72 -8.43 0.47
C SER A 564 30.61 -8.74 -0.73
N ARG A 565 30.11 -9.64 -1.58
CA ARG A 565 30.67 -9.94 -2.90
C ARG A 565 30.05 -9.10 -4.01
N LEU A 566 29.14 -8.18 -3.70
CA LEU A 566 28.52 -7.31 -4.70
C LEU A 566 29.61 -6.54 -5.48
N GLN A 567 29.50 -6.54 -6.80
CA GLN A 567 30.42 -5.82 -7.67
C GLN A 567 30.35 -4.33 -7.34
N CYS A 568 29.18 -3.71 -7.51
CA CYS A 568 28.95 -2.31 -7.14
C CYS A 568 28.49 -2.19 -5.68
N ALA A 569 29.41 -2.30 -4.72
CA ALA A 569 29.12 -2.23 -3.28
C ALA A 569 28.77 -0.82 -2.79
N HIS A 570 29.24 0.22 -3.46
CA HIS A 570 28.93 1.62 -3.15
C HIS A 570 28.53 2.38 -4.41
N VAL A 571 27.40 3.07 -4.36
CA VAL A 571 26.92 3.96 -5.44
C VAL A 571 26.65 5.34 -4.86
N SER A 572 27.23 6.39 -5.43
CA SER A 572 26.94 7.77 -5.00
C SER A 572 26.79 8.75 -6.17
N VAL A 573 25.66 9.46 -6.16
CA VAL A 573 25.39 10.60 -7.05
C VAL A 573 25.78 11.88 -6.33
N THR A 574 26.47 12.80 -7.00
CA THR A 574 26.81 14.12 -6.43
C THR A 574 25.64 15.08 -6.53
N GLY A 575 25.48 15.98 -5.54
CA GLY A 575 24.40 16.96 -5.47
C GLY A 575 24.77 18.36 -6.01
N ASN A 576 23.95 19.40 -5.80
CA ASN A 576 24.18 20.78 -6.29
C ASN A 576 24.91 21.66 -5.36
N HIS A 577 24.72 21.50 -4.07
CA HIS A 577 25.08 22.55 -3.17
C HIS A 577 26.60 22.68 -3.14
N ALA A 578 27.31 21.62 -2.74
CA ALA A 578 28.76 21.59 -2.78
C ALA A 578 29.33 21.52 -4.21
N ASP A 579 28.86 20.59 -5.04
CA ASP A 579 29.46 20.31 -6.35
C ASP A 579 29.41 21.52 -7.31
N GLY A 580 28.35 22.34 -7.22
CA GLY A 580 28.24 23.58 -7.99
C GLY A 580 29.33 24.60 -7.66
N VAL A 581 29.66 24.76 -6.38
CA VAL A 581 30.74 25.64 -5.92
C VAL A 581 32.12 25.05 -6.22
N LEU A 582 32.27 23.74 -6.06
CA LEU A 582 33.52 23.02 -6.31
C LEU A 582 33.91 23.01 -7.79
N ARG A 583 32.93 23.03 -8.69
CA ARG A 583 33.15 23.07 -10.14
C ARG A 583 34.01 24.26 -10.57
N ASP A 584 33.82 25.43 -9.97
CA ASP A 584 34.62 26.63 -10.25
C ASP A 584 36.09 26.46 -9.79
N LEU A 585 36.32 25.57 -8.83
CA LEU A 585 37.65 25.21 -8.32
C LEU A 585 38.26 23.99 -9.02
N GLY A 586 37.55 23.38 -9.97
CA GLY A 586 37.98 22.14 -10.63
C GLY A 586 37.96 20.91 -9.72
N LEU A 587 37.16 20.95 -8.66
CA LEU A 587 36.97 19.86 -7.70
C LEU A 587 35.54 19.30 -7.80
N ARG A 588 35.34 18.10 -7.27
CA ARG A 588 34.02 17.47 -7.08
C ARG A 588 33.87 16.96 -5.67
N GLU A 589 32.62 16.80 -5.25
CA GLU A 589 32.23 16.33 -3.93
C GLU A 589 32.87 14.97 -3.56
N THR A 590 33.09 14.10 -4.55
CA THR A 590 33.64 12.75 -4.35
C THR A 590 35.17 12.68 -4.45
N ASP A 591 35.88 13.77 -4.77
CA ASP A 591 37.30 13.69 -5.11
C ASP A 591 38.18 13.18 -3.96
N PHE A 592 37.92 13.62 -2.72
CA PHE A 592 38.70 13.19 -1.54
C PHE A 592 38.50 11.69 -1.26
N PHE A 593 37.25 11.22 -1.39
CA PHE A 593 36.93 9.80 -1.30
C PHE A 593 37.67 9.00 -2.38
N VAL A 594 37.60 9.43 -3.64
CA VAL A 594 38.30 8.79 -4.77
C VAL A 594 39.81 8.75 -4.57
N GLN A 595 40.43 9.81 -4.02
CA GLN A 595 41.85 9.82 -3.70
C GLN A 595 42.22 8.76 -2.65
N ARG A 596 41.42 8.63 -1.58
CA ARG A 596 41.62 7.59 -0.55
C ARG A 596 41.47 6.18 -1.13
N LEU A 597 40.51 5.96 -2.02
CA LEU A 597 40.31 4.66 -2.69
C LEU A 597 41.49 4.28 -3.58
N LYS A 598 42.03 5.24 -4.36
CA LYS A 598 43.26 5.03 -5.14
C LYS A 598 44.44 4.63 -4.27
N GLY A 599 44.59 5.26 -3.10
CA GLY A 599 45.62 4.89 -2.11
C GLY A 599 45.48 3.46 -1.57
N ARG A 600 44.27 2.90 -1.60
CA ARG A 600 43.96 1.52 -1.17
C ARG A 600 43.94 0.51 -2.31
N GLY A 601 44.20 0.94 -3.55
CA GLY A 601 44.09 0.07 -4.73
C GLY A 601 42.66 -0.37 -5.05
N ILE A 602 41.64 0.36 -4.58
CA ILE A 602 40.24 0.06 -4.88
C ILE A 602 39.86 0.77 -6.19
N GLU A 603 39.39 -0.01 -7.16
CA GLU A 603 38.90 0.54 -8.42
C GLU A 603 37.58 1.31 -8.26
N VAL A 604 37.48 2.42 -8.99
CA VAL A 604 36.33 3.33 -9.01
C VAL A 604 35.84 3.51 -10.44
N TYR A 605 34.56 3.21 -10.67
CA TYR A 605 33.85 3.62 -11.87
C TYR A 605 33.33 5.04 -11.71
N GLU A 606 33.61 5.87 -12.70
CA GLU A 606 33.30 7.30 -12.66
C GLU A 606 32.44 7.68 -13.85
N VAL A 607 31.19 8.07 -13.58
CA VAL A 607 30.23 8.41 -14.63
C VAL A 607 30.62 9.71 -15.32
N GLY A 608 30.46 9.72 -16.65
CA GLY A 608 30.74 10.90 -17.48
C GLY A 608 32.11 10.87 -18.17
N LYS A 609 32.94 9.84 -17.93
CA LYS A 609 34.09 9.56 -18.79
C LYS A 609 33.66 8.91 -20.09
N SER A 610 34.40 9.18 -21.18
CA SER A 610 34.07 8.70 -22.53
C SER A 610 34.03 7.17 -22.67
N ASP A 611 34.69 6.46 -21.77
CA ASP A 611 34.79 5.00 -21.68
C ASP A 611 33.83 4.37 -20.65
N TYR A 612 33.04 5.18 -19.93
CA TYR A 612 32.15 4.74 -18.84
C TYR A 612 31.16 3.63 -19.27
N TYR A 613 30.65 3.68 -20.51
CA TYR A 613 29.77 2.64 -21.07
C TYR A 613 30.50 1.57 -21.90
N HIS A 614 31.80 1.77 -22.17
CA HIS A 614 32.57 0.91 -23.07
C HIS A 614 33.40 -0.15 -22.33
N ASP A 615 33.52 -0.06 -21.00
CA ASP A 615 34.28 -1.01 -20.19
C ASP A 615 33.42 -1.75 -19.14
N PRO A 616 32.31 -2.41 -19.52
CA PRO A 616 31.49 -3.21 -18.58
C PRO A 616 32.19 -4.52 -18.15
N GLN A 617 33.51 -4.64 -18.34
CA GLN A 617 34.28 -5.87 -18.19
C GLN A 617 35.40 -5.81 -17.13
N LYS A 618 35.37 -4.86 -16.18
CA LYS A 618 36.21 -5.00 -14.98
C LYS A 618 35.39 -5.62 -13.84
N PRO A 619 35.55 -6.93 -13.59
CA PRO A 619 34.84 -7.63 -12.51
C PRO A 619 35.14 -7.06 -11.11
N GLU A 620 36.20 -6.26 -10.95
CA GLU A 620 36.73 -5.88 -9.64
C GLU A 620 36.23 -4.56 -9.08
N SER A 621 35.57 -3.69 -9.84
CA SER A 621 35.34 -2.34 -9.32
C SER A 621 34.21 -2.28 -8.30
N ARG A 622 34.57 -1.79 -7.11
CA ARG A 622 33.74 -1.84 -5.89
C ARG A 622 32.90 -0.59 -5.68
N VAL A 623 33.24 0.49 -6.36
CA VAL A 623 32.69 1.83 -6.11
C VAL A 623 32.29 2.47 -7.42
N PHE A 624 31.12 3.07 -7.42
CA PHE A 624 30.53 3.74 -8.55
C PHE A 624 30.14 5.18 -8.11
N VAL A 625 30.75 6.20 -8.70
CA VAL A 625 30.56 7.60 -8.30
C VAL A 625 30.34 8.57 -9.46
N GLY A 626 29.68 9.69 -9.16
CA GLY A 626 29.52 10.82 -10.07
C GLY A 626 28.22 10.74 -10.87
N GLY A 627 27.94 11.72 -11.73
CA GLY A 627 26.72 11.75 -12.52
C GLY A 627 26.90 12.63 -13.76
N TYR A 628 26.13 12.36 -14.82
CA TYR A 628 26.25 13.15 -16.05
C TYR A 628 25.57 14.52 -15.93
N SER A 629 26.33 15.59 -16.19
CA SER A 629 25.85 16.97 -16.45
C SER A 629 24.96 17.58 -15.35
N SER A 630 24.17 18.61 -15.69
CA SER A 630 23.19 19.28 -14.82
C SER A 630 22.08 18.37 -14.27
N ALA A 631 21.97 17.14 -14.76
CA ALA A 631 20.93 16.19 -14.37
C ALA A 631 21.35 15.23 -13.23
N ARG A 632 22.66 14.98 -13.04
CA ARG A 632 23.23 14.09 -12.00
C ARG A 632 22.50 12.76 -11.89
N ILE A 633 22.62 12.01 -12.97
CA ILE A 633 21.99 10.71 -13.11
C ILE A 633 23.08 9.67 -13.34
N ILE A 634 22.91 8.52 -12.69
CA ILE A 634 23.65 7.29 -12.84
C ILE A 634 22.70 6.22 -13.37
N GLN A 635 23.12 5.47 -14.39
CA GLN A 635 22.44 4.26 -14.83
C GLN A 635 23.40 3.07 -14.70
N ILE A 636 22.98 2.03 -13.97
CA ILE A 636 23.73 0.81 -13.72
C ILE A 636 22.93 -0.37 -14.27
N PRO A 637 23.33 -0.93 -15.42
CA PRO A 637 22.72 -2.15 -15.95
C PRO A 637 23.11 -3.36 -15.10
N ASP A 638 22.20 -4.34 -15.01
CA ASP A 638 22.42 -5.61 -14.29
C ASP A 638 22.96 -5.44 -12.86
N TYR A 639 22.46 -4.47 -12.10
CA TYR A 639 22.80 -4.33 -10.69
C TYR A 639 22.42 -5.61 -9.93
N GLY A 640 23.31 -6.04 -9.02
CA GLY A 640 23.18 -7.30 -8.27
C GLY A 640 24.16 -8.41 -8.68
N LYS A 641 25.08 -8.15 -9.61
CA LYS A 641 26.20 -9.06 -9.91
C LYS A 641 27.26 -9.08 -8.81
N SER A 642 27.86 -10.24 -8.61
CA SER A 642 29.04 -10.40 -7.77
C SER A 642 30.31 -9.96 -8.50
N ILE A 643 31.40 -9.81 -7.76
CA ILE A 643 32.76 -9.62 -8.31
C ILE A 643 33.18 -10.74 -9.27
N ASP A 644 32.59 -11.93 -9.17
CA ASP A 644 32.85 -13.06 -10.07
C ASP A 644 31.87 -13.11 -11.25
N SER A 645 31.05 -12.06 -11.41
CA SER A 645 30.00 -11.92 -12.43
C SER A 645 28.79 -12.85 -12.29
N ASP A 646 28.70 -13.63 -11.21
CA ASP A 646 27.50 -14.39 -10.85
C ASP A 646 26.39 -13.46 -10.33
N ALA A 647 25.12 -13.75 -10.61
CA ALA A 647 24.00 -13.00 -10.04
C ALA A 647 23.83 -13.32 -8.55
N LEU A 648 23.97 -12.32 -7.67
CA LEU A 648 23.56 -12.41 -6.26
C LEU A 648 22.06 -12.14 -6.13
N PHE A 649 21.58 -11.18 -6.91
CA PHE A 649 20.18 -10.83 -7.13
C PHE A 649 20.08 -10.07 -8.46
N GLY A 650 18.87 -9.75 -8.91
CA GLY A 650 18.70 -9.08 -10.20
C GLY A 650 18.88 -10.04 -11.39
N PRO A 651 18.99 -9.56 -12.64
CA PRO A 651 19.61 -8.32 -13.09
C PRO A 651 18.68 -7.11 -13.03
N VAL A 652 18.91 -6.20 -12.08
CA VAL A 652 18.10 -4.98 -11.95
C VAL A 652 18.73 -3.84 -12.74
N ASN A 653 18.02 -3.28 -13.71
CA ASN A 653 18.44 -2.02 -14.32
C ASN A 653 18.13 -0.87 -13.35
N LEU A 654 19.17 -0.34 -12.72
CA LEU A 654 19.07 0.70 -11.70
C LEU A 654 19.34 2.06 -12.30
N ILE A 655 18.49 3.04 -11.99
CA ILE A 655 18.77 4.46 -12.18
C ILE A 655 18.76 5.17 -10.82
N VAL A 656 19.79 5.95 -10.56
CA VAL A 656 19.89 6.82 -9.37
C VAL A 656 20.06 8.24 -9.86
N GLN A 657 19.26 9.17 -9.34
CA GLN A 657 19.37 10.59 -9.69
C GLN A 657 19.22 11.49 -8.46
N HIS A 658 19.89 12.64 -8.47
CA HIS A 658 19.77 13.62 -7.39
C HIS A 658 18.33 14.15 -7.26
N ASP A 659 17.76 14.68 -8.35
CA ASP A 659 16.37 15.15 -8.40
C ASP A 659 15.75 14.81 -9.78
N PRO A 660 14.54 14.22 -9.85
CA PRO A 660 13.88 13.86 -11.08
C PRO A 660 13.31 15.09 -11.76
N HIS A 661 13.57 15.20 -13.06
CA HIS A 661 13.01 16.27 -13.88
C HIS A 661 11.48 16.18 -13.98
N GLY A 662 10.76 17.11 -13.32
CA GLY A 662 9.30 17.24 -13.38
C GLY A 662 8.64 17.31 -12.00
N SER A 663 7.41 17.81 -11.91
CA SER A 663 6.73 17.93 -10.60
C SER A 663 6.11 16.62 -10.12
N GLY A 664 6.35 16.29 -8.85
CA GLY A 664 5.73 15.14 -8.16
C GLY A 664 6.09 13.78 -8.76
N PHE A 665 5.14 12.85 -8.75
CA PHE A 665 5.36 11.46 -9.18
C PHE A 665 5.81 11.30 -10.64
N SER A 666 5.42 12.21 -11.54
CA SER A 666 5.62 12.01 -12.98
C SER A 666 7.06 12.17 -13.43
N GLY A 667 7.88 12.95 -12.71
CA GLY A 667 9.29 13.13 -13.06
C GLY A 667 10.07 11.82 -12.94
N LEU A 668 10.03 11.20 -11.76
CA LEU A 668 10.78 9.96 -11.49
C LEU A 668 10.25 8.77 -12.30
N VAL A 669 8.93 8.64 -12.41
CA VAL A 669 8.32 7.60 -13.26
C VAL A 669 8.69 7.80 -14.74
N GLY A 670 8.73 9.04 -15.22
CA GLY A 670 9.19 9.36 -16.58
C GLY A 670 10.65 8.98 -16.80
N ALA A 671 11.53 9.28 -15.83
CA ALA A 671 12.95 8.90 -15.89
C ALA A 671 13.14 7.37 -15.96
N ALA A 672 12.39 6.62 -15.14
CA ALA A 672 12.39 5.16 -15.16
C ALA A 672 11.99 4.61 -16.55
N ARG A 673 10.90 5.13 -17.13
CA ARG A 673 10.42 4.71 -18.46
C ARG A 673 11.40 5.01 -19.58
N ASN A 674 11.99 6.21 -19.56
CA ASN A 674 12.90 6.64 -20.62
C ASN A 674 14.22 5.87 -20.62
N SER A 675 14.61 5.33 -19.46
CA SER A 675 15.88 4.60 -19.28
C SER A 675 15.69 3.09 -19.19
N ASP A 676 14.46 2.61 -19.35
CA ASP A 676 14.05 1.21 -19.15
C ASP A 676 14.55 0.61 -17.83
N ALA A 677 14.48 1.40 -16.75
CA ALA A 677 14.97 1.02 -15.44
C ALA A 677 13.91 0.22 -14.66
N ASP A 678 14.30 -0.90 -14.07
CA ASP A 678 13.45 -1.69 -13.16
C ASP A 678 13.24 -0.97 -11.82
N LEU A 679 14.28 -0.28 -11.35
CA LEU A 679 14.27 0.54 -10.14
C LEU A 679 14.84 1.92 -10.44
N ALA A 680 14.05 2.94 -10.11
CA ALA A 680 14.46 4.34 -10.16
C ALA A 680 14.45 4.96 -8.77
N LEU A 681 15.63 5.41 -8.33
CA LEU A 681 15.84 6.10 -7.08
C LEU A 681 16.03 7.59 -7.34
N ALA A 682 15.39 8.43 -6.53
CA ALA A 682 15.72 9.85 -6.49
C ALA A 682 15.72 10.43 -5.08
N GLY A 683 16.66 11.34 -4.82
CA GLY A 683 16.84 12.03 -3.55
C GLY A 683 16.21 13.41 -3.49
N HIS A 684 16.75 14.27 -2.61
CA HIS A 684 16.55 15.71 -2.53
C HIS A 684 15.33 16.29 -1.78
N THR A 685 14.37 15.49 -1.30
CA THR A 685 13.23 16.05 -0.52
C THR A 685 12.89 15.23 0.71
N HIS A 686 12.31 15.90 1.71
CA HIS A 686 11.70 15.25 2.86
C HIS A 686 10.35 14.55 2.56
N GLU A 687 10.11 14.19 1.30
CA GLU A 687 9.02 13.36 0.84
C GLU A 687 9.55 11.98 0.52
N ASN A 688 9.09 10.97 1.26
CA ASN A 688 9.48 9.59 1.01
C ASN A 688 8.29 8.80 0.45
N TRP A 689 8.42 8.26 -0.76
CA TRP A 689 7.37 7.44 -1.34
C TRP A 689 7.90 6.41 -2.34
N VAL A 690 7.20 5.28 -2.39
CA VAL A 690 7.34 4.26 -3.45
C VAL A 690 6.10 4.29 -4.31
N LYS A 691 6.28 4.21 -5.62
CA LYS A 691 5.20 4.09 -6.59
C LYS A 691 5.55 3.08 -7.66
N LEU A 692 4.60 2.20 -7.94
CA LEU A 692 4.72 1.22 -9.00
C LEU A 692 4.13 1.74 -10.31
N ASP A 693 4.82 1.45 -11.40
CA ASP A 693 4.43 1.84 -12.75
C ASP A 693 4.45 0.63 -13.68
N SER A 694 3.43 0.48 -14.54
CA SER A 694 3.35 -0.68 -15.44
C SER A 694 4.48 -0.65 -16.46
N SER A 695 5.20 -1.78 -16.58
CA SER A 695 6.18 -2.01 -17.65
C SER A 695 5.69 -2.87 -18.79
N GLY A 696 4.57 -3.54 -18.56
CA GLY A 696 3.89 -4.44 -19.46
C GLY A 696 2.70 -5.07 -18.72
N PRO A 697 1.97 -5.98 -19.38
CA PRO A 697 1.03 -6.84 -18.70
C PRO A 697 1.75 -7.64 -17.60
N ASN A 698 1.16 -7.71 -16.41
CA ASN A 698 1.66 -8.49 -15.26
C ASN A 698 3.01 -8.05 -14.68
N THR A 699 3.67 -7.03 -15.25
CA THR A 699 4.99 -6.54 -14.83
C THR A 699 4.98 -5.07 -14.44
N PHE A 700 5.86 -4.69 -13.51
CA PHE A 700 6.01 -3.30 -13.10
C PHE A 700 7.47 -2.87 -12.87
N ARG A 701 7.69 -1.55 -12.91
CA ARG A 701 8.90 -0.86 -12.44
C ARG A 701 8.61 -0.18 -11.11
N VAL A 702 9.67 0.07 -10.35
CA VAL A 702 9.62 0.76 -9.06
C VAL A 702 10.22 2.15 -9.21
N ALA A 703 9.43 3.18 -8.88
CA ALA A 703 9.91 4.53 -8.69
C ALA A 703 9.90 4.83 -7.18
N TYR A 704 11.07 5.09 -6.61
CA TYR A 704 11.24 5.29 -5.19
C TYR A 704 11.97 6.62 -4.91
N ARG A 705 11.24 7.55 -4.32
CA ARG A 705 11.76 8.81 -3.80
C ARG A 705 12.28 8.58 -2.40
N LEU A 706 13.60 8.66 -2.23
CA LEU A 706 14.29 8.59 -0.97
C LEU A 706 14.02 9.88 -0.18
N GLY A 707 13.60 9.73 1.07
CA GLY A 707 13.61 10.82 2.04
C GLY A 707 15.04 11.22 2.44
N THR A 708 15.18 12.45 2.89
CA THR A 708 16.47 13.05 3.29
C THR A 708 16.84 12.73 4.74
N LEU A 709 18.14 12.77 5.06
CA LEU A 709 18.63 12.60 6.44
C LEU A 709 18.75 13.92 7.22
N GLN A 710 18.96 15.02 6.51
CA GLN A 710 19.05 16.36 7.10
C GLN A 710 17.74 16.83 7.78
N GLY A 711 17.82 17.94 8.51
CA GLY A 711 16.67 18.64 9.06
C GLY A 711 15.83 19.34 7.99
N VAL A 712 14.55 19.54 8.28
CA VAL A 712 13.60 20.15 7.33
C VAL A 712 13.89 21.64 7.17
N SER A 713 14.34 22.06 5.98
CA SER A 713 14.60 23.48 5.74
C SER A 713 13.31 24.34 5.86
N PRO A 714 13.37 25.59 6.34
CA PRO A 714 12.23 26.51 6.31
C PRO A 714 11.68 26.72 4.90
N THR A 715 12.56 26.64 3.90
CA THR A 715 12.22 26.77 2.48
C THR A 715 11.29 25.64 2.05
N GLU A 716 11.66 24.37 2.30
CA GLU A 716 10.78 23.23 2.00
C GLU A 716 9.48 23.29 2.79
N LYS A 717 9.52 23.74 4.05
CA LYS A 717 8.31 23.94 4.85
C LYS A 717 7.38 24.98 4.22
N SER A 718 7.93 26.06 3.67
CA SER A 718 7.14 27.11 3.03
C SER A 718 6.40 26.65 1.76
N TYR A 719 6.97 25.69 1.02
CA TYR A 719 6.35 25.08 -0.15
C TYR A 719 5.43 23.88 0.19
N ALA A 720 5.69 23.21 1.31
CA ALA A 720 4.88 22.13 1.87
C ALA A 720 3.59 22.67 2.52
N SER A 721 2.71 23.26 1.71
CA SER A 721 1.54 24.04 2.15
C SER A 721 0.52 23.35 3.09
N SER A 722 0.71 22.10 3.50
CA SER A 722 -0.17 21.45 4.48
C SER A 722 0.32 20.16 5.16
N VAL A 723 1.44 19.52 4.81
CA VAL A 723 1.74 18.17 5.33
C VAL A 723 3.11 18.12 6.01
N PRO A 724 3.22 17.57 7.24
CA PRO A 724 4.50 17.43 7.92
C PRO A 724 5.53 16.66 7.10
N ARG A 725 6.76 17.16 7.10
CA ARG A 725 7.88 16.53 6.41
C ARG A 725 8.55 15.48 7.30
N THR A 726 9.12 14.45 6.69
CA THR A 726 9.69 13.30 7.41
C THR A 726 11.10 13.02 6.91
N ALA A 727 12.10 13.35 7.72
CA ALA A 727 13.46 12.88 7.50
C ALA A 727 13.54 11.37 7.79
N CYS A 728 14.26 10.62 6.96
CA CYS A 728 14.41 9.18 7.09
C CYS A 728 15.58 8.63 6.27
N GLY A 729 16.16 7.52 6.74
CA GLY A 729 17.05 6.65 5.97
C GLY A 729 16.29 5.44 5.43
N HIS A 730 16.93 4.59 4.63
CA HIS A 730 16.22 3.52 3.91
C HIS A 730 16.99 2.19 3.92
N LYS A 731 16.25 1.09 4.00
CA LYS A 731 16.73 -0.26 3.67
C LYS A 731 15.88 -0.80 2.53
N MET A 732 16.50 -1.54 1.62
CA MET A 732 15.77 -2.22 0.55
C MET A 732 16.37 -3.58 0.22
N ILE A 733 15.51 -4.48 -0.25
CA ILE A 733 15.88 -5.80 -0.79
C ILE A 733 15.23 -5.91 -2.16
N MET A 734 16.00 -6.34 -3.16
CA MET A 734 15.56 -6.41 -4.56
C MET A 734 15.97 -7.76 -5.19
N PRO A 735 15.27 -8.87 -4.87
CA PRO A 735 15.71 -10.21 -5.29
C PRO A 735 15.77 -10.36 -6.81
N GLN A 736 14.85 -9.73 -7.53
CA GLN A 736 14.75 -9.75 -8.99
C GLN A 736 13.88 -8.58 -9.49
N PRO A 737 13.87 -8.28 -10.81
CA PRO A 737 12.95 -7.29 -11.38
C PRO A 737 11.49 -7.54 -10.97
N GLY A 738 10.79 -6.47 -10.61
CA GLY A 738 9.40 -6.54 -10.14
C GLY A 738 9.19 -7.21 -8.77
N HIS A 739 10.26 -7.45 -8.01
CA HIS A 739 10.21 -7.88 -6.61
C HIS A 739 11.03 -6.92 -5.74
N PHE A 740 10.33 -6.11 -4.94
CA PHE A 740 10.95 -5.03 -4.19
C PHE A 740 10.39 -4.94 -2.78
N TYR A 741 11.29 -4.84 -1.80
CA TYR A 741 10.99 -4.60 -0.40
C TYR A 741 11.72 -3.34 0.06
N GLU A 742 11.04 -2.49 0.84
CA GLU A 742 11.71 -1.39 1.54
C GLU A 742 11.20 -1.14 2.96
N GLU A 743 12.10 -0.62 3.78
CA GLU A 743 11.83 0.00 5.07
C GLU A 743 12.35 1.44 5.04
N ALA A 744 11.48 2.40 5.36
CA ALA A 744 11.89 3.77 5.61
C ALA A 744 12.08 3.95 7.12
N LEU A 745 13.30 4.24 7.53
CA LEU A 745 13.76 4.38 8.91
C LEU A 745 13.53 5.83 9.37
N PRO A 746 12.50 6.12 10.18
CA PRO A 746 12.21 7.49 10.60
C PRO A 746 13.40 8.10 11.36
N ALA A 747 13.62 9.40 11.20
CA ALA A 747 14.72 10.10 11.87
C ALA A 747 14.72 9.93 13.40
N GLY A 748 13.55 9.80 14.04
CA GLY A 748 13.46 9.57 15.49
C GLY A 748 14.14 8.25 15.91
N TYR A 749 13.84 7.17 15.18
CA TYR A 749 14.47 5.86 15.39
C TYR A 749 15.98 5.92 15.15
N LEU A 750 16.42 6.55 14.05
CA LEU A 750 17.84 6.69 13.74
C LEU A 750 18.59 7.50 14.80
N ARG A 751 18.01 8.62 15.26
CA ARG A 751 18.56 9.42 16.36
C ARG A 751 18.74 8.60 17.63
N ASP A 752 17.77 7.77 17.99
CA ASP A 752 17.85 6.94 19.19
C ASP A 752 18.98 5.89 19.09
N LEU A 753 19.18 5.30 17.90
CA LEU A 753 20.34 4.44 17.64
C LEU A 753 21.66 5.20 17.71
N GLY A 754 21.72 6.40 17.13
CA GLY A 754 22.88 7.29 17.22
C GLY A 754 23.22 7.63 18.68
N MET A 755 22.20 7.94 19.49
CA MET A 755 22.36 8.25 20.91
C MET A 755 22.86 7.05 21.71
N LYS A 756 22.31 5.84 21.48
CA LYS A 756 22.80 4.61 22.10
C LYS A 756 24.27 4.34 21.76
N ASN A 757 24.67 4.58 20.52
CA ASN A 757 26.07 4.45 20.12
C ASN A 757 26.98 5.47 20.80
N LEU A 758 26.53 6.73 20.92
CA LEU A 758 27.25 7.76 21.65
C LEU A 758 27.45 7.38 23.12
N GLN A 759 26.39 6.92 23.78
CA GLN A 759 26.43 6.43 25.16
C GLN A 759 27.48 5.32 25.31
N ARG A 760 27.45 4.31 24.43
CA ARG A 760 28.43 3.22 24.43
C ARG A 760 29.87 3.73 24.29
N LYS A 761 30.13 4.69 23.40
CA LYS A 761 31.47 5.29 23.23
C LYS A 761 31.96 5.99 24.50
N ILE A 762 31.07 6.72 25.18
CA ILE A 762 31.39 7.39 26.45
C ILE A 762 31.72 6.36 27.52
N GLU A 763 30.92 5.30 27.64
CA GLU A 763 31.14 4.25 28.63
C GLU A 763 32.48 3.55 28.45
N GLN A 764 32.80 3.14 27.21
CA GLN A 764 34.08 2.53 26.89
C GLN A 764 35.27 3.43 27.24
N LYS A 765 35.14 4.74 27.04
CA LYS A 765 36.18 5.71 27.38
C LYS A 765 36.33 5.92 28.88
N MET A 766 35.22 5.97 29.62
CA MET A 766 35.26 6.04 31.09
C MET A 766 35.90 4.79 31.71
N GLU A 767 35.62 3.60 31.16
CA GLU A 767 36.23 2.34 31.61
C GLU A 767 37.74 2.29 31.32
N GLN A 768 38.17 2.76 30.15
CA GLN A 768 39.60 2.88 29.80
C GLN A 768 40.34 3.85 30.74
N GLY A 769 39.75 5.02 31.02
CA GLY A 769 40.34 6.02 31.93
C GLY A 769 40.43 5.55 33.40
N LEU A 770 39.60 4.59 33.80
CA LEU A 770 39.70 3.93 35.12
C LEU A 770 40.79 2.85 35.15
N GLY A 771 41.02 2.14 34.04
CA GLY A 771 42.06 1.12 33.91
C GLY A 771 43.48 1.69 33.85
N ASP A 772 43.67 2.88 33.27
CA ASP A 772 44.97 3.57 33.22
C ASP A 772 45.33 4.29 34.56
N ALA A 773 44.36 4.40 35.48
CA ALA A 773 44.51 5.05 36.78
C ALA A 773 44.56 4.07 37.97
N ALA A 774 44.47 2.77 37.72
CA ALA A 774 44.62 1.67 38.69
C ALA A 774 45.97 0.97 38.49
#